data_AF-A0A2U3E6Q3-F1
#
_entry.id   AF-A0A2U3E6Q3-F1
#
_cell.length_a   1.000
_cell.length_b   1.000
_cell.length_c   1.000
_cell.angle_alpha   90.00
_cell.angle_beta   90.00
_cell.angle_gamma   90.00
#
_symmetry.space_group_name_H-M   'P 1'
#
loop_
_entity.id
_entity.type
_entity.pdbx_description
1 polymer ?
#
loop_
_entity_poly.entity_id
_entity_poly.type
_entity_poly.pdbx_seq_one_letter_code
_entity_poly.pdbx_strand_id
1 'polypeptide(L)'
;MSSPTRIPSVTLQDGTKIPVLGFGTGTAWYKPDRFSDFNPDMVKMLKDAIAAGYRHLDTAEGYGTENELGRAINESGVPRNELFVTTKLAQTISEGSVKDVTVGFEKCLERLQLEYVDLLLLHTPYANKDTTYDEAAVAEAWRLIEAIHRSGKARAIGVSNFRRVHVENLLKTAEIKPVVNQIQFHPYIKGAPEYAKWLQSQGIAVQSWMGLAPITWLRQRHLEDTLEELSAKYGVSKSTILIRWQLDQQIVVLNTTKKVERMKEYFAALDLKLSDEDRSKITEIGQETHLRVPVPELFDGGDHSPRPLIPTLALCRTSRSRQRALTQVTSPQLPGPRPLRAWRAQALGDSASADAQGSGEGRRGRAGDWTGVLLGLDWKLNGETIPSSPALPPSLGHSILGHFDLFCAVPFFCYPSPAAEPVVAFTGCIWRRRLERQAQQTRPEALSAGRHNRRSRSTPTSTSASTPTPKRQRPARDSRPSSTSRRLPPPLSAPAPATRPTAVVFVSHPPLRSAGTYMGSPTRPSSASAASSSTTTAPIHLSSKASAAAPKLNSEMEMGSLPADAANPPAAPDSDIMQVARVGDIAAMEKLFESGEFDATYADEEGITPLHWASINNQYAMCKFLIEHGAEINKKGGESIATPLQWAAQRCHYYTVNLLLQHGADPLITDAQGYNTLHISTFNGNVLLITLLLHQGIPVDVLDSFGHTSLMWAAYKGFPQCVDVFLRWGASVHAADEQGFTALHWALVKGNPGCILKIIEYGADRFAKTESGKTPAVTATELNTQGAWHRALRECGYDEDGHVATPPWPGSSYFLKDKRAFATRFLFLWPFLLTWGVLFVLSRFPVILGIPLALLTIYASLASAKQVLEYAPSDMRHFHKTPWMAGIFAGSLFFVGLDWLFVVLPGTTRTGTSGASPHYILNLVFAVLYCLTTFFYIASMRYDPGFVPKLNGIAEQRAVIDDLLKEWKYDEANFCVTCMIRTPLRSKHCRRCQRCVAKHDHHCPWVYNCIGVNNHRHFFLYLVCLTFGIFAYDWLLYYYFGNISADASDQCTLFGAGLCKMLNSDAYTLILAVWISLQLIWVTMLVFTQFFQVSRAMTTYENMTGIHISPAVTALTSTGTPLDPNLASLAAPGDTPSAANKHRGGMLKQWSRLLGVDPFIETITGRGAAAGKNKRKKKNPYSRGCLSNCKDFWCDPAPIFGQRENGTAVLGGAKVDYTAMYESPTLMRLTGMRTRGGYEAVGTEEV
;
A
#
# COMPACT_ATOMS: atom_id res chain seq x y z
N MET A 1 -25.00 -17.14 42.81
CA MET A 1 -25.33 -16.51 41.52
C MET A 1 -26.85 -16.43 41.42
N SER A 2 -27.40 -15.39 40.80
CA SER A 2 -28.82 -15.33 40.43
C SER A 2 -29.16 -16.46 39.45
N SER A 3 -30.44 -16.86 39.38
CA SER A 3 -30.91 -17.83 38.40
C SER A 3 -30.50 -17.43 36.96
N PRO A 4 -30.11 -18.39 36.10
CA PRO A 4 -29.62 -18.08 34.76
C PRO A 4 -30.70 -17.41 33.91
N THR A 5 -30.37 -16.29 33.28
CA THR A 5 -31.31 -15.54 32.42
C THR A 5 -31.69 -16.38 31.21
N ARG A 6 -32.96 -16.75 31.08
CA ARG A 6 -33.45 -17.60 29.98
C ARG A 6 -33.56 -16.79 28.69
N ILE A 7 -32.56 -16.92 27.82
CA ILE A 7 -32.58 -16.33 26.47
C ILE A 7 -33.77 -16.92 25.67
N PRO A 8 -34.66 -16.11 25.09
CA PRO A 8 -35.74 -16.61 24.24
C PRO A 8 -35.19 -17.15 22.91
N SER A 9 -35.96 -18.02 22.26
CA SER A 9 -35.61 -18.62 20.97
C SER A 9 -36.63 -18.28 19.88
N VAL A 10 -36.14 -18.11 18.66
CA VAL A 10 -36.95 -18.01 17.43
C VAL A 10 -36.98 -19.38 16.75
N THR A 11 -38.12 -19.74 16.16
CA THR A 11 -38.24 -20.94 15.32
C THR A 11 -37.86 -20.58 13.88
N LEU A 12 -36.89 -21.29 13.32
CA LEU A 12 -36.45 -21.20 11.93
C LEU A 12 -37.45 -21.93 10.99
N GLN A 13 -37.30 -21.74 9.68
CA GLN A 13 -38.23 -22.28 8.66
C GLN A 13 -38.31 -23.82 8.63
N ASP A 14 -37.24 -24.50 9.04
CA ASP A 14 -37.14 -25.96 9.21
C ASP A 14 -37.72 -26.46 10.55
N GLY A 15 -38.20 -25.57 11.42
CA GLY A 15 -38.66 -25.88 12.77
C GLY A 15 -37.56 -25.85 13.84
N THR A 16 -36.30 -25.65 13.46
CA THR A 16 -35.16 -25.57 14.38
C THR A 16 -35.28 -24.33 15.28
N LYS A 17 -35.08 -24.48 16.59
CA LYS A 17 -35.18 -23.37 17.55
C LYS A 17 -33.82 -22.78 17.87
N ILE A 18 -33.61 -21.50 17.52
CA ILE A 18 -32.35 -20.79 17.73
C ILE A 18 -32.47 -19.71 18.82
N PRO A 19 -31.61 -19.69 19.86
CA PRO A 19 -31.59 -18.60 20.84
C PRO A 19 -31.22 -17.26 20.20
N VAL A 20 -31.97 -16.20 20.51
CA VAL A 20 -31.86 -14.88 19.84
C VAL A 20 -30.59 -14.10 20.18
N LEU A 21 -29.84 -14.53 21.19
CA LEU A 21 -28.57 -13.94 21.61
C LEU A 21 -27.53 -15.05 21.74
N GLY A 22 -26.45 -14.95 20.96
CA GLY A 22 -25.35 -15.93 20.92
C GLY A 22 -23.98 -15.32 21.21
N PHE A 23 -23.05 -16.17 21.62
CA PHE A 23 -21.67 -15.82 21.91
C PHE A 23 -20.76 -16.21 20.74
N GLY A 24 -20.13 -15.22 20.11
CA GLY A 24 -19.22 -15.42 18.97
C GLY A 24 -17.77 -15.65 19.39
N THR A 25 -17.12 -16.60 18.73
CA THR A 25 -15.70 -16.99 18.95
C THR A 25 -14.74 -16.49 17.85
N GLY A 26 -15.23 -15.75 16.86
CA GLY A 26 -14.38 -14.99 15.93
C GLY A 26 -13.95 -13.64 16.52
N THR A 27 -13.61 -12.69 15.64
CA THR A 27 -13.32 -11.28 15.95
C THR A 27 -12.33 -11.06 17.11
N ALA A 28 -12.79 -10.80 18.34
CA ALA A 28 -11.93 -10.61 19.52
C ALA A 28 -11.11 -11.85 19.91
N TRP A 29 -11.55 -13.03 19.48
CA TRP A 29 -10.93 -14.34 19.75
C TRP A 29 -10.32 -15.00 18.51
N TYR A 30 -10.39 -14.35 17.36
CA TYR A 30 -9.83 -14.85 16.10
C TYR A 30 -8.31 -15.08 16.24
N LYS A 31 -7.83 -16.29 15.94
CA LYS A 31 -6.40 -16.62 16.02
C LYS A 31 -5.65 -16.11 14.78
N PRO A 32 -4.41 -15.62 14.91
CA PRO A 32 -3.62 -15.15 13.76
C PRO A 32 -3.21 -16.29 12.80
N ASP A 33 -3.09 -17.52 13.31
CA ASP A 33 -3.05 -18.76 12.52
C ASP A 33 -4.05 -19.75 13.14
N ARG A 34 -4.82 -20.47 12.32
CA ARG A 34 -5.77 -21.51 12.76
C ARG A 34 -5.09 -22.65 13.53
N PHE A 35 -3.79 -22.85 13.32
CA PHE A 35 -2.96 -23.84 14.03
C PHE A 35 -2.23 -23.26 15.26
N SER A 36 -2.45 -21.98 15.61
CA SER A 36 -1.85 -21.41 16.84
C SER A 36 -2.33 -22.15 18.08
N ASP A 37 -1.49 -22.13 19.10
CA ASP A 37 -1.66 -22.87 20.36
C ASP A 37 -3.04 -22.74 21.00
N PHE A 38 -3.36 -23.76 21.80
CA PHE A 38 -4.62 -23.88 22.51
C PHE A 38 -4.77 -22.76 23.55
N ASN A 39 -5.90 -22.02 23.53
CA ASN A 39 -6.12 -20.87 24.40
C ASN A 39 -7.00 -21.24 25.64
N PRO A 40 -6.42 -21.43 26.84
CA PRO A 40 -7.19 -21.79 28.04
C PRO A 40 -8.10 -20.67 28.55
N ASP A 41 -7.71 -19.39 28.40
CA ASP A 41 -8.55 -18.24 28.82
C ASP A 41 -9.86 -18.17 28.04
N MET A 42 -9.82 -18.58 26.77
CA MET A 42 -10.98 -18.68 25.92
C MET A 42 -11.94 -19.79 26.39
N VAL A 43 -11.41 -20.95 26.79
CA VAL A 43 -12.20 -22.04 27.39
C VAL A 43 -12.88 -21.53 28.67
N LYS A 44 -12.13 -20.83 29.52
CA LYS A 44 -12.67 -20.20 30.73
C LYS A 44 -13.80 -19.22 30.40
N MET A 45 -13.59 -18.29 29.45
CA MET A 45 -14.63 -17.33 29.04
C MET A 45 -15.88 -18.01 28.48
N LEU A 46 -15.72 -19.09 27.70
CA LEU A 46 -16.85 -19.84 27.14
C LEU A 46 -17.63 -20.59 28.22
N LYS A 47 -16.95 -21.18 29.22
CA LYS A 47 -17.59 -21.77 30.40
C LYS A 47 -18.31 -20.69 31.23
N ASP A 48 -17.68 -19.54 31.44
CA ASP A 48 -18.30 -18.38 32.11
C ASP A 48 -19.56 -17.90 31.35
N ALA A 49 -19.53 -17.88 30.01
CA ALA A 49 -20.69 -17.54 29.17
C ALA A 49 -21.83 -18.56 29.26
N ILE A 50 -21.53 -19.86 29.18
CA ILE A 50 -22.51 -20.95 29.30
C ILE A 50 -23.16 -20.93 30.70
N ALA A 51 -22.36 -20.71 31.74
CA ALA A 51 -22.83 -20.56 33.13
C ALA A 51 -23.70 -19.31 33.33
N ALA A 52 -23.37 -18.20 32.65
CA ALA A 52 -24.14 -16.96 32.70
C ALA A 52 -25.51 -17.05 31.98
N GLY A 53 -25.72 -18.07 31.13
CA GLY A 53 -27.00 -18.34 30.46
C GLY A 53 -26.92 -18.43 28.94
N TYR A 54 -25.76 -18.25 28.31
CA TYR A 54 -25.62 -18.47 26.87
C TYR A 54 -25.91 -19.94 26.53
N ARG A 55 -26.69 -20.13 25.46
CA ARG A 55 -26.94 -21.45 24.84
C ARG A 55 -26.59 -21.48 23.35
N HIS A 56 -26.52 -20.33 22.67
CA HIS A 56 -26.06 -20.24 21.29
C HIS A 56 -24.58 -19.85 21.26
N LEU A 57 -23.75 -20.71 20.65
CA LEU A 57 -22.30 -20.56 20.54
C LEU A 57 -21.92 -20.60 19.06
N ASP A 58 -21.29 -19.54 18.56
CA ASP A 58 -20.91 -19.38 17.14
C ASP A 58 -19.39 -19.46 16.97
N THR A 59 -18.95 -20.34 16.07
CA THR A 59 -17.55 -20.52 15.64
C THR A 59 -17.47 -20.67 14.11
N ALA A 60 -16.26 -20.86 13.58
CA ALA A 60 -16.02 -21.22 12.19
C ALA A 60 -14.66 -21.93 12.05
N GLU A 61 -14.54 -22.74 11.00
CA GLU A 61 -13.28 -23.37 10.56
C GLU A 61 -12.11 -22.35 10.55
N GLY A 62 -12.33 -21.21 9.89
CA GLY A 62 -11.33 -20.16 9.71
C GLY A 62 -11.06 -19.28 10.94
N TYR A 63 -11.62 -19.57 12.12
CA TYR A 63 -11.31 -18.83 13.34
C TYR A 63 -10.17 -19.48 14.16
N GLY A 64 -9.94 -20.78 13.99
CA GLY A 64 -8.97 -21.56 14.80
C GLY A 64 -9.45 -21.90 16.21
N THR A 65 -10.72 -21.64 16.54
CA THR A 65 -11.28 -21.67 17.91
C THR A 65 -12.23 -22.85 18.18
N GLU A 66 -12.33 -23.79 17.24
CA GLU A 66 -13.21 -24.97 17.35
C GLU A 66 -12.77 -25.91 18.49
N ASN A 67 -11.46 -26.07 18.71
CA ASN A 67 -10.90 -26.90 19.79
C ASN A 67 -11.27 -26.36 21.18
N GLU A 68 -11.12 -25.05 21.39
CA GLU A 68 -11.46 -24.37 22.63
C GLU A 68 -12.96 -24.47 22.92
N LEU A 69 -13.80 -24.30 21.89
CA LEU A 69 -15.24 -24.44 22.02
C LEU A 69 -15.66 -25.87 22.37
N GLY A 70 -15.09 -26.88 21.68
CA GLY A 70 -15.34 -28.28 22.00
C GLY A 70 -15.00 -28.64 23.44
N ARG A 71 -13.81 -28.23 23.89
CA ARG A 71 -13.38 -28.41 25.28
C ARG A 71 -14.29 -27.67 26.27
N ALA A 72 -14.66 -26.43 25.99
CA ALA A 72 -15.55 -25.65 26.85
C ALA A 72 -16.95 -26.28 26.99
N ILE A 73 -17.49 -26.84 25.91
CA ILE A 73 -18.77 -27.56 25.91
C ILE A 73 -18.66 -28.80 26.81
N ASN A 74 -17.64 -29.64 26.58
CA ASN A 74 -17.42 -30.88 27.35
C ASN A 74 -17.21 -30.59 28.86
N GLU A 75 -16.42 -29.56 29.18
CA GLU A 75 -16.18 -29.15 30.57
C GLU A 75 -17.31 -28.31 31.20
N SER A 76 -18.36 -27.94 30.47
CA SER A 76 -19.45 -27.10 30.99
C SER A 76 -20.46 -27.87 31.84
N GLY A 77 -20.56 -29.19 31.65
CA GLY A 77 -21.60 -30.03 32.26
C GLY A 77 -23.02 -29.78 31.74
N VAL A 78 -23.22 -28.91 30.74
CA VAL A 78 -24.54 -28.66 30.13
C VAL A 78 -24.83 -29.73 29.06
N PRO A 79 -26.02 -30.36 29.07
CA PRO A 79 -26.39 -31.34 28.06
C PRO A 79 -26.30 -30.79 26.63
N ARG A 80 -25.69 -31.56 25.71
CA ARG A 80 -25.44 -31.13 24.32
C ARG A 80 -26.72 -30.69 23.58
N ASN A 81 -27.88 -31.27 23.91
CA ASN A 81 -29.18 -30.93 23.34
C ASN A 81 -29.77 -29.59 23.84
N GLU A 82 -29.24 -28.99 24.91
CA GLU A 82 -29.59 -27.62 25.33
C GLU A 82 -28.76 -26.55 24.60
N LEU A 83 -27.61 -26.93 24.04
CA LEU A 83 -26.70 -26.03 23.35
C LEU A 83 -27.03 -25.97 21.86
N PHE A 84 -26.90 -24.78 21.29
CA PHE A 84 -27.02 -24.49 19.86
C PHE A 84 -25.65 -24.09 19.33
N VAL A 85 -24.99 -25.02 18.63
CA VAL A 85 -23.63 -24.81 18.10
C VAL A 85 -23.69 -24.48 16.61
N THR A 86 -23.18 -23.31 16.24
CA THR A 86 -23.02 -22.88 14.85
C THR A 86 -21.55 -23.01 14.45
N THR A 87 -21.24 -23.72 13.36
CA THR A 87 -19.94 -23.61 12.66
C THR A 87 -20.13 -23.24 11.19
N LYS A 88 -19.03 -22.89 10.53
CA LYS A 88 -19.02 -22.38 9.16
C LYS A 88 -17.80 -22.90 8.41
N LEU A 89 -18.02 -23.36 7.17
CA LEU A 89 -16.95 -23.70 6.25
C LEU A 89 -16.56 -22.46 5.46
N ALA A 90 -15.28 -22.14 5.45
CA ALA A 90 -14.74 -20.93 4.85
C ALA A 90 -13.53 -21.23 3.98
N GLN A 91 -12.66 -22.08 4.50
CA GLN A 91 -11.29 -22.24 4.06
C GLN A 91 -11.10 -23.56 3.31
N THR A 92 -11.85 -24.61 3.65
CA THR A 92 -12.08 -25.75 2.73
C THR A 92 -12.66 -25.27 1.38
N ILE A 93 -13.42 -24.17 1.38
CA ILE A 93 -14.09 -23.61 0.19
C ILE A 93 -13.24 -22.55 -0.53
N SER A 94 -12.39 -21.80 0.17
CA SER A 94 -11.48 -20.83 -0.47
C SER A 94 -10.11 -21.42 -0.83
N GLU A 95 -9.55 -22.36 -0.04
CA GLU A 95 -8.22 -22.97 -0.26
C GLU A 95 -8.28 -24.39 -0.87
N GLY A 96 -9.40 -25.09 -0.73
CA GLY A 96 -9.60 -26.47 -1.20
C GLY A 96 -10.34 -26.57 -2.54
N SER A 97 -10.70 -27.80 -2.94
CA SER A 97 -11.70 -28.03 -3.97
C SER A 97 -13.09 -27.95 -3.36
N VAL A 98 -14.10 -27.50 -4.11
CA VAL A 98 -15.52 -27.59 -3.69
C VAL A 98 -15.90 -29.02 -3.25
N LYS A 99 -15.27 -30.04 -3.85
CA LYS A 99 -15.47 -31.46 -3.51
C LYS A 99 -15.04 -31.82 -2.08
N ASP A 100 -14.20 -31.01 -1.45
CA ASP A 100 -13.65 -31.27 -0.12
C ASP A 100 -14.59 -30.81 1.02
N VAL A 101 -15.70 -30.12 0.72
CA VAL A 101 -16.69 -29.58 1.69
C VAL A 101 -17.08 -30.59 2.76
N THR A 102 -17.34 -31.85 2.40
CA THR A 102 -17.67 -32.92 3.35
C THR A 102 -16.49 -33.23 4.28
N VAL A 103 -15.28 -33.39 3.73
CA VAL A 103 -14.06 -33.70 4.49
C VAL A 103 -13.67 -32.54 5.42
N GLY A 104 -13.84 -31.30 4.98
CA GLY A 104 -13.65 -30.11 5.80
C GLY A 104 -14.59 -30.09 7.00
N PHE A 105 -15.85 -30.47 6.80
CA PHE A 105 -16.85 -30.53 7.86
C PHE A 105 -16.60 -31.66 8.87
N GLU A 106 -16.19 -32.85 8.44
CA GLU A 106 -15.78 -33.91 9.37
C GLU A 106 -14.63 -33.43 10.29
N LYS A 107 -13.64 -32.71 9.73
CA LYS A 107 -12.56 -32.11 10.52
C LYS A 107 -13.03 -31.00 11.47
N CYS A 108 -14.10 -30.27 11.14
CA CYS A 108 -14.73 -29.34 12.08
C CYS A 108 -15.37 -30.09 13.26
N LEU A 109 -16.05 -31.21 13.00
CA LEU A 109 -16.65 -32.07 14.05
C LEU A 109 -15.57 -32.71 14.94
N GLU A 110 -14.46 -33.18 14.36
CA GLU A 110 -13.30 -33.70 15.10
C GLU A 110 -12.72 -32.65 16.05
N ARG A 111 -12.48 -31.41 15.58
CA ARG A 111 -11.97 -30.30 16.41
C ARG A 111 -12.96 -29.88 17.49
N LEU A 112 -14.26 -29.79 17.14
CA LEU A 112 -15.34 -29.52 18.07
C LEU A 112 -15.57 -30.66 19.08
N GLN A 113 -15.09 -31.87 18.81
CA GLN A 113 -15.38 -33.08 19.59
C GLN A 113 -16.90 -33.33 19.71
N LEU A 114 -17.64 -33.11 18.62
CA LEU A 114 -19.10 -33.23 18.54
C LEU A 114 -19.53 -34.18 17.43
N GLU A 115 -20.62 -34.91 17.65
CA GLU A 115 -21.25 -35.76 16.62
C GLU A 115 -22.03 -34.96 15.57
N TYR A 116 -22.54 -33.78 15.95
CA TYR A 116 -23.33 -32.89 15.09
C TYR A 116 -23.23 -31.42 15.51
N VAL A 117 -23.51 -30.53 14.57
CA VAL A 117 -23.77 -29.09 14.83
C VAL A 117 -25.25 -28.76 14.62
N ASP A 118 -25.75 -27.73 15.29
CA ASP A 118 -27.14 -27.30 15.14
C ASP A 118 -27.31 -26.43 13.89
N LEU A 119 -26.28 -25.68 13.50
CA LEU A 119 -26.27 -24.88 12.28
C LEU A 119 -24.91 -24.96 11.57
N LEU A 120 -24.93 -25.33 10.30
CA LEU A 120 -23.78 -25.28 9.40
C LEU A 120 -23.97 -24.16 8.38
N LEU A 121 -23.01 -23.24 8.28
CA LEU A 121 -23.05 -22.14 7.32
C LEU A 121 -21.98 -22.27 6.23
N LEU A 122 -22.35 -21.95 4.99
CA LEU A 122 -21.37 -21.53 3.96
C LEU A 122 -20.86 -20.13 4.34
N HIS A 123 -19.62 -19.99 4.81
CA HIS A 123 -19.16 -18.75 5.45
C HIS A 123 -19.01 -17.56 4.47
N THR A 124 -18.81 -17.87 3.19
CA THR A 124 -18.61 -16.87 2.13
C THR A 124 -19.32 -17.33 0.85
N PRO A 125 -19.81 -16.39 0.00
CA PRO A 125 -20.36 -16.69 -1.32
C PRO A 125 -19.27 -16.96 -2.38
N TYR A 126 -18.00 -16.97 -2.03
CA TYR A 126 -16.87 -17.17 -2.95
C TYR A 126 -16.28 -18.56 -2.74
N ALA A 127 -16.27 -19.37 -3.79
CA ALA A 127 -15.95 -20.80 -3.73
C ALA A 127 -14.65 -21.19 -4.46
N ASN A 128 -13.73 -20.22 -4.62
CA ASN A 128 -12.46 -20.36 -5.33
C ASN A 128 -11.37 -19.48 -4.67
N LYS A 129 -10.10 -19.87 -4.84
CA LYS A 129 -8.89 -19.19 -4.30
C LYS A 129 -8.79 -17.71 -4.63
N ASP A 130 -9.30 -17.30 -5.79
CA ASP A 130 -9.26 -15.89 -6.23
C ASP A 130 -10.34 -15.00 -5.59
N THR A 131 -11.13 -15.52 -4.63
CA THR A 131 -12.28 -14.84 -3.98
C THR A 131 -13.38 -14.34 -4.93
N THR A 132 -13.43 -14.89 -6.14
CA THR A 132 -14.44 -14.57 -7.15
C THR A 132 -15.76 -15.32 -6.90
N TYR A 133 -16.90 -14.66 -7.14
CA TYR A 133 -18.21 -15.32 -7.12
C TYR A 133 -18.40 -16.19 -8.36
N ASP A 134 -18.66 -17.48 -8.16
CA ASP A 134 -18.96 -18.46 -9.20
C ASP A 134 -20.27 -19.17 -8.79
N GLU A 135 -21.32 -18.97 -9.59
CA GLU A 135 -22.66 -19.49 -9.33
C GLU A 135 -22.71 -21.03 -9.35
N ALA A 136 -21.92 -21.67 -10.22
CA ALA A 136 -21.88 -23.12 -10.32
C ALA A 136 -21.11 -23.75 -9.15
N ALA A 137 -19.98 -23.16 -8.77
CA ALA A 137 -19.20 -23.62 -7.62
C ALA A 137 -19.97 -23.45 -6.29
N VAL A 138 -20.71 -22.35 -6.12
CA VAL A 138 -21.59 -22.12 -4.96
C VAL A 138 -22.75 -23.11 -4.93
N ALA A 139 -23.37 -23.40 -6.08
CA ALA A 139 -24.45 -24.39 -6.16
C ALA A 139 -23.96 -25.81 -5.80
N GLU A 140 -22.78 -26.22 -6.28
CA GLU A 140 -22.19 -27.52 -5.92
C GLU A 140 -21.77 -27.59 -4.44
N ALA A 141 -21.18 -26.50 -3.89
CA ALA A 141 -20.88 -26.42 -2.46
C ALA A 141 -22.15 -26.53 -1.60
N TRP A 142 -23.26 -25.91 -2.05
CA TRP A 142 -24.55 -26.02 -1.40
C TRP A 142 -25.11 -27.45 -1.46
N ARG A 143 -25.06 -28.11 -2.63
CA ARG A 143 -25.49 -29.50 -2.80
C ARG A 143 -24.77 -30.47 -1.85
N LEU A 144 -23.50 -30.21 -1.55
CA LEU A 144 -22.73 -30.97 -0.56
C LEU A 144 -23.15 -30.65 0.88
N ILE A 145 -23.47 -29.39 1.20
CA ILE A 145 -24.07 -29.01 2.50
C ILE A 145 -25.46 -29.63 2.69
N GLU A 146 -26.28 -29.72 1.64
CA GLU A 146 -27.56 -30.44 1.67
C GLU A 146 -27.37 -31.95 1.93
N ALA A 147 -26.32 -32.56 1.37
CA ALA A 147 -25.98 -33.95 1.66
C ALA A 147 -25.52 -34.15 3.12
N ILE A 148 -24.75 -33.21 3.68
CA ILE A 148 -24.37 -33.18 5.11
C ILE A 148 -25.62 -33.06 6.00
N HIS A 149 -26.57 -32.19 5.65
CA HIS A 149 -27.84 -32.07 6.39
C HIS A 149 -28.65 -33.37 6.37
N ARG A 150 -28.80 -34.01 5.19
CA ARG A 150 -29.47 -35.31 5.06
C ARG A 150 -28.79 -36.42 5.88
N SER A 151 -27.48 -36.31 6.16
CA SER A 151 -26.77 -37.26 7.03
C SER A 151 -27.06 -37.09 8.53
N GLY A 152 -27.77 -36.03 8.93
CA GLY A 152 -28.09 -35.71 10.33
C GLY A 152 -26.98 -34.98 11.10
N LYS A 153 -25.77 -34.87 10.55
CA LYS A 153 -24.62 -34.21 11.20
C LYS A 153 -24.73 -32.67 11.27
N ALA A 154 -25.62 -32.06 10.49
CA ALA A 154 -25.99 -30.65 10.62
C ALA A 154 -27.51 -30.52 10.67
N ARG A 155 -28.07 -30.06 11.79
CA ARG A 155 -29.54 -29.99 11.98
C ARG A 155 -30.21 -28.92 11.12
N ALA A 156 -29.54 -27.78 10.95
CA ALA A 156 -29.95 -26.70 10.06
C ALA A 156 -28.79 -26.29 9.16
N ILE A 157 -29.10 -25.76 7.98
CA ILE A 157 -28.11 -25.26 7.02
C ILE A 157 -28.44 -23.84 6.55
N GLY A 158 -27.40 -23.03 6.38
CA GLY A 158 -27.54 -21.64 5.98
C GLY A 158 -26.29 -21.08 5.31
N VAL A 159 -26.31 -19.77 5.09
CA VAL A 159 -25.23 -19.03 4.45
C VAL A 159 -24.74 -17.89 5.32
N SER A 160 -23.59 -17.31 5.00
CA SER A 160 -23.06 -16.12 5.65
C SER A 160 -22.47 -15.19 4.60
N ASN A 161 -22.67 -13.88 4.81
CA ASN A 161 -22.21 -12.80 3.95
C ASN A 161 -22.81 -12.80 2.52
N PHE A 162 -23.89 -13.55 2.29
CA PHE A 162 -24.60 -13.54 1.01
C PHE A 162 -25.36 -12.23 0.80
N ARG A 163 -25.27 -11.68 -0.42
CA ARG A 163 -26.06 -10.53 -0.88
C ARG A 163 -27.37 -11.00 -1.51
N ARG A 164 -28.32 -10.07 -1.71
CA ARG A 164 -29.60 -10.33 -2.39
C ARG A 164 -29.44 -11.16 -3.68
N VAL A 165 -28.55 -10.73 -4.59
CA VAL A 165 -28.28 -11.44 -5.86
C VAL A 165 -27.74 -12.87 -5.64
N HIS A 166 -26.91 -13.08 -4.62
CA HIS A 166 -26.37 -14.39 -4.28
C HIS A 166 -27.45 -15.34 -3.75
N VAL A 167 -28.36 -14.81 -2.91
CA VAL A 167 -29.52 -15.56 -2.40
C VAL A 167 -30.52 -15.84 -3.53
N GLU A 168 -30.83 -14.86 -4.37
CA GLU A 168 -31.72 -15.01 -5.53
C GLU A 168 -31.19 -16.03 -6.54
N ASN A 169 -29.86 -16.15 -6.69
CA ASN A 169 -29.24 -17.21 -7.48
C ASN A 169 -29.33 -18.57 -6.79
N LEU A 170 -28.93 -18.66 -5.52
CA LEU A 170 -28.94 -19.92 -4.77
C LEU A 170 -30.34 -20.53 -4.68
N LEU A 171 -31.39 -19.71 -4.49
CA LEU A 171 -32.78 -20.15 -4.44
C LEU A 171 -33.32 -20.71 -5.78
N LYS A 172 -32.59 -20.59 -6.90
CA LYS A 172 -32.94 -21.25 -8.17
C LYS A 172 -32.48 -22.71 -8.23
N THR A 173 -31.41 -23.05 -7.50
CA THR A 173 -30.72 -24.34 -7.60
C THR A 173 -30.78 -25.16 -6.31
N ALA A 174 -31.03 -24.53 -5.17
CA ALA A 174 -31.16 -25.18 -3.87
C ALA A 174 -32.45 -26.01 -3.77
N GLU A 175 -32.31 -27.26 -3.35
CA GLU A 175 -33.44 -28.14 -3.00
C GLU A 175 -33.93 -27.82 -1.59
N ILE A 176 -32.99 -27.54 -0.67
CA ILE A 176 -33.22 -27.16 0.71
C ILE A 176 -32.83 -25.69 0.86
N LYS A 177 -33.79 -24.84 1.25
CA LYS A 177 -33.54 -23.39 1.37
C LYS A 177 -32.63 -23.09 2.58
N PRO A 178 -31.68 -22.15 2.46
CA PRO A 178 -30.87 -21.71 3.59
C PRO A 178 -31.76 -21.05 4.64
N VAL A 179 -31.83 -21.60 5.86
CA VAL A 179 -32.73 -21.07 6.91
C VAL A 179 -32.17 -19.84 7.62
N VAL A 180 -30.87 -19.57 7.46
CA VAL A 180 -30.16 -18.41 8.04
C VAL A 180 -29.27 -17.76 6.97
N ASN A 181 -29.20 -16.43 6.97
CA ASN A 181 -28.10 -15.67 6.38
C ASN A 181 -27.42 -14.83 7.47
N GLN A 182 -26.20 -15.19 7.85
CA GLN A 182 -25.42 -14.45 8.84
C GLN A 182 -24.68 -13.29 8.16
N ILE A 183 -24.99 -12.05 8.52
CA ILE A 183 -24.45 -10.84 7.86
C ILE A 183 -24.00 -9.81 8.88
N GLN A 184 -23.13 -8.89 8.44
CA GLN A 184 -22.88 -7.70 9.25
C GLN A 184 -24.12 -6.83 9.28
N PHE A 185 -24.61 -6.48 10.47
CA PHE A 185 -25.84 -5.71 10.64
C PHE A 185 -25.72 -4.77 11.84
N HIS A 186 -25.76 -3.45 11.58
CA HIS A 186 -25.79 -2.37 12.57
C HIS A 186 -26.32 -1.09 11.88
N PRO A 187 -26.71 -0.03 12.63
CA PRO A 187 -27.42 1.12 12.06
C PRO A 187 -26.72 1.83 10.89
N TYR A 188 -25.38 1.83 10.86
CA TYR A 188 -24.60 2.47 9.79
C TYR A 188 -24.55 1.68 8.47
N ILE A 189 -25.11 0.48 8.38
CA ILE A 189 -25.17 -0.22 7.09
C ILE A 189 -26.42 0.22 6.33
N LYS A 190 -26.23 1.11 5.36
CA LYS A 190 -27.33 1.63 4.52
C LYS A 190 -28.08 0.50 3.79
N GLY A 191 -29.40 0.49 3.92
CA GLY A 191 -30.30 -0.54 3.39
C GLY A 191 -30.35 -1.84 4.21
N ALA A 192 -29.64 -1.95 5.34
CA ALA A 192 -29.63 -3.19 6.12
C ALA A 192 -31.02 -3.59 6.69
N PRO A 193 -31.81 -2.68 7.30
CA PRO A 193 -33.18 -3.02 7.75
C PRO A 193 -34.09 -3.50 6.62
N GLU A 194 -33.97 -2.90 5.42
CA GLU A 194 -34.74 -3.29 4.24
C GLU A 194 -34.33 -4.68 3.73
N TYR A 195 -33.01 -4.95 3.70
CA TYR A 195 -32.48 -6.25 3.29
C TYR A 195 -32.82 -7.36 4.29
N ALA A 196 -32.81 -7.07 5.59
CA ALA A 196 -33.25 -8.02 6.61
C ALA A 196 -34.74 -8.37 6.47
N LYS A 197 -35.61 -7.38 6.27
CA LYS A 197 -37.04 -7.60 5.97
C LYS A 197 -37.25 -8.42 4.68
N TRP A 198 -36.40 -8.22 3.67
CA TRP A 198 -36.45 -9.03 2.45
C TRP A 198 -36.01 -10.49 2.68
N LEU A 199 -34.96 -10.73 3.47
CA LEU A 199 -34.56 -12.10 3.85
C LEU A 199 -35.67 -12.80 4.64
N GLN A 200 -36.25 -12.10 5.63
CA GLN A 200 -37.37 -12.59 6.43
C GLN A 200 -38.59 -12.94 5.55
N SER A 201 -38.89 -12.16 4.50
CA SER A 201 -39.99 -12.48 3.58
C SER A 201 -39.73 -13.68 2.66
N GLN A 202 -38.47 -14.11 2.51
CA GLN A 202 -38.11 -15.39 1.88
C GLN A 202 -38.15 -16.58 2.86
N GLY A 203 -38.42 -16.33 4.15
CA GLY A 203 -38.34 -17.32 5.22
C GLY A 203 -36.94 -17.50 5.82
N ILE A 204 -35.98 -16.64 5.46
CA ILE A 204 -34.57 -16.73 5.86
C ILE A 204 -34.35 -15.84 7.08
N ALA A 205 -33.96 -16.42 8.21
CA ALA A 205 -33.62 -15.67 9.42
C ALA A 205 -32.28 -14.94 9.26
N VAL A 206 -32.14 -13.80 9.95
CA VAL A 206 -30.91 -12.99 9.89
C VAL A 206 -30.15 -13.13 11.19
N GLN A 207 -28.88 -13.53 11.11
CA GLN A 207 -27.94 -13.43 12.23
C GLN A 207 -27.04 -12.20 12.03
N SER A 208 -26.86 -11.38 13.06
CA SER A 208 -25.95 -10.23 13.01
C SER A 208 -24.60 -10.55 13.63
N TRP A 209 -23.52 -10.24 12.90
CA TRP A 209 -22.17 -10.10 13.47
C TRP A 209 -21.74 -8.63 13.47
N MET A 210 -20.84 -8.25 14.40
CA MET A 210 -20.36 -6.88 14.59
C MET A 210 -21.49 -5.84 14.86
N GLY A 211 -22.59 -6.25 15.53
CA GLY A 211 -23.70 -5.35 15.87
C GLY A 211 -23.30 -4.15 16.73
N LEU A 212 -22.27 -4.29 17.56
CA LEU A 212 -21.70 -3.23 18.40
C LEU A 212 -20.63 -2.37 17.69
N ALA A 213 -20.46 -2.49 16.36
CA ALA A 213 -19.50 -1.70 15.60
C ALA A 213 -19.59 -0.17 15.83
N PRO A 214 -20.77 0.47 15.93
CA PRO A 214 -20.86 1.92 16.15
C PRO A 214 -20.09 2.46 17.35
N ILE A 215 -20.09 1.74 18.48
CA ILE A 215 -19.43 2.15 19.74
C ILE A 215 -18.02 1.55 19.92
N THR A 216 -17.60 0.66 19.02
CA THR A 216 -16.31 -0.04 19.08
C THR A 216 -15.39 0.39 17.94
N TRP A 217 -15.66 -0.04 16.71
CA TRP A 217 -14.82 0.18 15.52
C TRP A 217 -15.15 1.46 14.75
N LEU A 218 -16.41 1.91 14.80
CA LEU A 218 -16.97 2.97 13.95
C LEU A 218 -17.43 4.18 14.76
N ARG A 219 -16.70 4.54 15.83
CA ARG A 219 -16.99 5.69 16.70
C ARG A 219 -17.08 6.99 15.90
N GLN A 220 -18.30 7.50 15.72
CA GLN A 220 -18.62 8.71 14.96
C GLN A 220 -19.71 9.49 15.69
N ARG A 221 -19.61 10.83 15.70
CA ARG A 221 -20.43 11.67 16.59
C ARG A 221 -21.94 11.57 16.37
N HIS A 222 -22.41 11.41 15.13
CA HIS A 222 -23.84 11.56 14.80
C HIS A 222 -24.76 10.59 15.57
N LEU A 223 -24.36 9.31 15.69
CA LEU A 223 -25.13 8.34 16.47
C LEU A 223 -24.68 8.29 17.94
N GLU A 224 -23.44 8.66 18.25
CA GLU A 224 -22.90 8.65 19.63
C GLU A 224 -23.73 9.56 20.55
N ASP A 225 -24.01 10.80 20.13
CA ASP A 225 -24.78 11.77 20.92
C ASP A 225 -26.21 11.25 21.19
N THR A 226 -26.84 10.58 20.21
CA THR A 226 -28.16 9.95 20.37
C THR A 226 -28.11 8.71 21.26
N LEU A 227 -27.06 7.89 21.16
CA LEU A 227 -26.90 6.72 22.03
C LEU A 227 -26.62 7.14 23.48
N GLU A 228 -25.93 8.26 23.71
CA GLU A 228 -25.72 8.84 25.04
C GLU A 228 -27.05 9.36 25.63
N GLU A 229 -27.81 10.13 24.84
CA GLU A 229 -29.16 10.61 25.22
C GLU A 229 -30.08 9.45 25.61
N LEU A 230 -30.12 8.39 24.79
CA LEU A 230 -30.92 7.20 25.07
C LEU A 230 -30.36 6.36 26.23
N SER A 231 -29.04 6.34 26.44
CA SER A 231 -28.39 5.67 27.57
C SER A 231 -28.80 6.34 28.89
N ALA A 232 -28.81 7.68 28.92
CA ALA A 232 -29.33 8.45 30.04
C ALA A 232 -30.85 8.27 30.24
N LYS A 233 -31.64 8.32 29.16
CA LYS A 233 -33.11 8.16 29.18
C LYS A 233 -33.56 6.81 29.77
N TYR A 234 -32.86 5.73 29.42
CA TYR A 234 -33.23 4.37 29.80
C TYR A 234 -32.41 3.79 30.96
N GLY A 235 -31.35 4.48 31.43
CA GLY A 235 -30.50 4.00 32.53
C GLY A 235 -29.68 2.75 32.21
N VAL A 236 -29.35 2.51 30.93
CA VAL A 236 -28.69 1.30 30.43
C VAL A 236 -27.52 1.63 29.52
N SER A 237 -26.58 0.70 29.32
CA SER A 237 -25.41 0.95 28.49
C SER A 237 -25.75 1.11 27.00
N LYS A 238 -24.92 1.86 26.27
CA LYS A 238 -25.02 2.00 24.80
C LYS A 238 -24.99 0.64 24.08
N SER A 239 -24.29 -0.35 24.66
CA SER A 239 -24.29 -1.74 24.20
C SER A 239 -25.71 -2.33 24.23
N THR A 240 -26.40 -2.19 25.36
CA THR A 240 -27.74 -2.71 25.60
C THR A 240 -28.75 -2.14 24.58
N ILE A 241 -28.67 -0.84 24.29
CA ILE A 241 -29.52 -0.16 23.31
C ILE A 241 -29.31 -0.71 21.89
N LEU A 242 -28.05 -0.82 21.45
CA LEU A 242 -27.73 -1.35 20.11
C LEU A 242 -28.12 -2.82 19.94
N ILE A 243 -28.02 -3.63 21.00
CA ILE A 243 -28.51 -5.02 20.99
C ILE A 243 -30.03 -5.03 20.88
N ARG A 244 -30.73 -4.21 21.67
CA ARG A 244 -32.19 -4.15 21.63
C ARG A 244 -32.73 -3.68 20.28
N TRP A 245 -32.10 -2.67 19.67
CA TRP A 245 -32.44 -2.20 18.33
C TRP A 245 -32.34 -3.30 17.25
N GLN A 246 -31.42 -4.26 17.40
CA GLN A 246 -31.34 -5.43 16.53
C GLN A 246 -32.44 -6.46 16.86
N LEU A 247 -32.65 -6.78 18.14
CA LEU A 247 -33.68 -7.74 18.58
C LEU A 247 -35.10 -7.30 18.18
N ASP A 248 -35.42 -6.00 18.27
CA ASP A 248 -36.71 -5.45 17.83
C ASP A 248 -36.95 -5.60 16.31
N GLN A 249 -35.91 -5.85 15.52
CA GLN A 249 -36.00 -6.14 14.08
C GLN A 249 -36.00 -7.65 13.77
N GLN A 250 -36.21 -8.50 14.79
CA GLN A 250 -36.20 -9.97 14.69
C GLN A 250 -34.86 -10.52 14.15
N ILE A 251 -33.76 -9.91 14.57
CA ILE A 251 -32.39 -10.33 14.24
C ILE A 251 -31.83 -11.18 15.39
N VAL A 252 -31.20 -12.31 15.06
CA VAL A 252 -30.46 -13.13 16.03
C VAL A 252 -29.07 -12.50 16.22
N VAL A 253 -28.78 -12.02 17.43
CA VAL A 253 -27.59 -11.19 17.69
C VAL A 253 -26.40 -12.03 18.13
N LEU A 254 -25.26 -11.93 17.44
CA LEU A 254 -24.00 -12.53 17.83
C LEU A 254 -23.03 -11.46 18.35
N ASN A 255 -22.71 -11.52 19.63
CA ASN A 255 -21.74 -10.63 20.28
C ASN A 255 -20.62 -11.43 20.92
N THR A 256 -19.54 -10.74 21.26
CA THR A 256 -18.42 -11.34 22.01
C THR A 256 -17.85 -10.35 23.03
N THR A 257 -17.11 -10.88 24.00
CA THR A 257 -16.44 -10.10 25.04
C THR A 257 -15.27 -10.90 25.62
N LYS A 258 -14.28 -10.18 26.19
CA LYS A 258 -13.22 -10.74 27.06
C LYS A 258 -13.44 -10.39 28.55
N LYS A 259 -14.61 -9.84 28.87
CA LYS A 259 -15.01 -9.33 30.18
C LYS A 259 -16.38 -9.92 30.54
N VAL A 260 -16.47 -10.59 31.68
CA VAL A 260 -17.69 -11.30 32.13
C VAL A 260 -18.79 -10.31 32.52
N GLU A 261 -18.40 -9.13 33.00
CA GLU A 261 -19.28 -8.05 33.44
C GLU A 261 -20.21 -7.60 32.30
N ARG A 262 -19.65 -7.51 31.08
CA ARG A 262 -20.40 -7.12 29.87
C ARG A 262 -21.49 -8.12 29.48
N MET A 263 -21.41 -9.39 29.88
CA MET A 263 -22.48 -10.34 29.60
C MET A 263 -23.79 -9.90 30.27
N LYS A 264 -23.72 -9.34 31.48
CA LYS A 264 -24.88 -8.78 32.19
C LYS A 264 -25.49 -7.59 31.44
N GLU A 265 -24.66 -6.69 30.92
CA GLU A 265 -25.12 -5.58 30.06
C GLU A 265 -25.83 -6.06 28.79
N TYR A 266 -25.38 -7.17 28.21
CA TYR A 266 -25.96 -7.74 27.00
C TYR A 266 -27.29 -8.45 27.30
N PHE A 267 -27.41 -9.14 28.45
CA PHE A 267 -28.68 -9.73 28.87
C PHE A 267 -29.76 -8.70 29.20
N ALA A 268 -29.39 -7.54 29.74
CA ALA A 268 -30.34 -6.44 29.98
C ALA A 268 -31.07 -5.96 28.70
N ALA A 269 -30.56 -6.29 27.50
CA ALA A 269 -31.21 -5.95 26.23
C ALA A 269 -32.41 -6.86 25.92
N LEU A 270 -32.54 -8.01 26.58
CA LEU A 270 -33.71 -8.89 26.45
C LEU A 270 -34.95 -8.24 27.11
N ASP A 271 -34.75 -7.56 28.24
CA ASP A 271 -35.81 -6.96 29.05
C ASP A 271 -36.12 -5.49 28.66
N LEU A 272 -35.14 -4.77 28.09
CA LEU A 272 -35.31 -3.40 27.61
C LEU A 272 -36.44 -3.29 26.57
N LYS A 273 -37.22 -2.21 26.60
CA LYS A 273 -38.22 -1.88 25.58
C LYS A 273 -37.99 -0.46 25.06
N LEU A 274 -37.47 -0.35 23.84
CA LEU A 274 -37.36 0.94 23.14
C LEU A 274 -38.75 1.37 22.64
N SER A 275 -38.97 2.69 22.51
CA SER A 275 -40.14 3.21 21.80
C SER A 275 -39.95 3.12 20.27
N ASP A 276 -41.04 3.17 19.50
CA ASP A 276 -40.96 3.24 18.04
C ASP A 276 -40.25 4.51 17.55
N GLU A 277 -40.40 5.61 18.29
CA GLU A 277 -39.73 6.88 18.02
C GLU A 277 -38.21 6.75 18.20
N ASP A 278 -37.75 6.19 19.31
CA ASP A 278 -36.31 6.00 19.59
C ASP A 278 -35.68 4.97 18.63
N ARG A 279 -36.41 3.90 18.30
CA ARG A 279 -36.00 2.93 17.25
C ARG A 279 -35.82 3.62 15.89
N SER A 280 -36.78 4.46 15.51
CA SER A 280 -36.75 5.18 14.23
C SER A 280 -35.61 6.19 14.22
N LYS A 281 -35.41 6.94 15.31
CA LYS A 281 -34.29 7.89 15.50
C LYS A 281 -32.92 7.23 15.32
N ILE A 282 -32.67 6.08 15.96
CA ILE A 282 -31.43 5.29 15.76
C ILE A 282 -31.26 4.88 14.29
N THR A 283 -32.36 4.47 13.66
CA THR A 283 -32.34 4.00 12.26
C THR A 283 -32.06 5.14 11.30
N GLU A 284 -32.82 6.23 11.35
CA GLU A 284 -32.70 7.38 10.46
C GLU A 284 -31.30 7.99 10.50
N ILE A 285 -30.78 8.27 11.70
CA ILE A 285 -29.43 8.80 11.91
C ILE A 285 -28.36 7.81 11.42
N GLY A 286 -28.55 6.51 11.67
CA GLY A 286 -27.66 5.47 11.15
C GLY A 286 -27.61 5.45 9.61
N GLN A 287 -28.75 5.60 8.94
CA GLN A 287 -28.89 5.53 7.49
C GLN A 287 -28.36 6.78 6.74
N GLU A 288 -28.05 7.87 7.43
CA GLU A 288 -27.35 9.04 6.86
C GLU A 288 -25.96 8.68 6.34
N THR A 289 -25.26 7.76 7.01
CA THR A 289 -23.87 7.39 6.72
C THR A 289 -23.72 5.89 6.51
N HIS A 290 -23.35 5.47 5.30
CA HIS A 290 -22.97 4.08 5.06
C HIS A 290 -21.53 3.84 5.56
N LEU A 291 -21.39 3.10 6.67
CA LEU A 291 -20.12 2.64 7.21
C LEU A 291 -20.19 1.14 7.47
N ARG A 292 -19.13 0.43 7.10
CA ARG A 292 -18.98 -1.01 7.29
C ARG A 292 -17.62 -1.31 7.90
N VAL A 293 -17.50 -2.36 8.70
CA VAL A 293 -16.17 -2.77 9.21
C VAL A 293 -15.48 -3.54 8.08
N PRO A 294 -14.30 -3.11 7.59
CA PRO A 294 -13.64 -3.78 6.49
C PRO A 294 -13.12 -5.15 6.96
N VAL A 295 -13.58 -6.21 6.31
CA VAL A 295 -13.01 -7.56 6.45
C VAL A 295 -12.48 -7.98 5.07
N PRO A 296 -11.15 -7.96 4.85
CA PRO A 296 -10.56 -8.08 3.51
C PRO A 296 -10.90 -9.34 2.71
N GLU A 297 -11.34 -10.41 3.39
CA GLU A 297 -11.54 -11.75 2.82
C GLU A 297 -13.01 -12.09 2.54
N LEU A 298 -13.97 -11.31 3.05
CA LEU A 298 -15.41 -11.63 3.00
C LEU A 298 -16.23 -10.79 2.01
N PHE A 299 -15.65 -9.73 1.44
CA PHE A 299 -16.35 -8.83 0.52
C PHE A 299 -15.44 -8.32 -0.61
N ASP A 300 -15.91 -8.44 -1.85
CA ASP A 300 -15.29 -7.82 -3.02
C ASP A 300 -15.12 -6.29 -2.80
N GLY A 301 -14.01 -5.73 -3.29
CA GLY A 301 -13.52 -4.37 -3.00
C GLY A 301 -14.36 -3.20 -3.55
N GLY A 302 -15.62 -3.45 -3.91
CA GLY A 302 -16.59 -2.50 -4.46
C GLY A 302 -17.90 -2.46 -3.67
N ASP A 303 -17.82 -2.44 -2.33
CA ASP A 303 -18.96 -2.61 -1.44
C ASP A 303 -19.98 -1.44 -1.49
N HIS A 304 -21.05 -1.67 -2.25
CA HIS A 304 -22.25 -0.85 -2.30
C HIS A 304 -23.47 -1.78 -2.21
N SER A 305 -23.97 -2.03 -0.98
CA SER A 305 -25.22 -2.76 -0.75
C SER A 305 -26.46 -1.94 -1.15
N PRO A 306 -27.65 -2.56 -1.24
CA PRO A 306 -28.45 -2.55 -2.47
C PRO A 306 -29.11 -1.22 -2.79
N ARG A 307 -29.29 -0.95 -4.10
CA ARG A 307 -30.28 0.05 -4.54
C ARG A 307 -31.69 -0.51 -4.34
N PRO A 308 -32.62 0.21 -3.68
CA PRO A 308 -34.03 -0.10 -3.78
C PRO A 308 -34.49 0.12 -5.23
N LEU A 309 -35.15 -0.87 -5.82
CA LEU A 309 -35.94 -0.68 -7.03
C LEU A 309 -37.25 0.01 -6.65
N ILE A 310 -37.26 1.35 -6.69
CA ILE A 310 -38.49 2.15 -6.63
C ILE A 310 -38.96 2.34 -8.09
N PRO A 311 -40.23 2.03 -8.42
CA PRO A 311 -40.77 2.31 -9.75
C PRO A 311 -40.84 3.81 -10.00
N THR A 312 -40.39 4.26 -11.19
CA THR A 312 -40.58 5.64 -11.65
C THR A 312 -42.06 5.95 -11.86
N LEU A 313 -42.60 6.89 -11.07
CA LEU A 313 -43.82 7.62 -11.40
C LEU A 313 -43.62 9.14 -11.18
N ALA A 314 -44.36 9.90 -11.97
CA ALA A 314 -44.07 11.26 -12.42
C ALA A 314 -43.95 12.38 -11.36
N LEU A 315 -43.24 13.43 -11.78
CA LEU A 315 -43.25 14.78 -11.24
C LEU A 315 -44.66 15.34 -10.95
N CYS A 316 -44.87 15.98 -9.78
CA CYS A 316 -45.33 17.37 -9.75
C CYS A 316 -45.28 18.09 -8.39
N ARG A 317 -44.84 19.36 -8.45
CA ARG A 317 -45.34 20.55 -7.71
C ARG A 317 -45.33 20.62 -6.17
N THR A 318 -44.28 21.30 -5.68
CA THR A 318 -44.33 22.58 -4.92
C THR A 318 -45.25 22.77 -3.69
N SER A 319 -44.58 23.10 -2.58
CA SER A 319 -44.79 24.29 -1.71
C SER A 319 -45.30 24.12 -0.26
N ARG A 320 -44.53 24.75 0.63
CA ARG A 320 -44.86 25.53 1.85
C ARG A 320 -45.88 25.02 2.89
N SER A 321 -45.35 24.95 4.13
CA SER A 321 -45.84 25.54 5.39
C SER A 321 -46.98 24.90 6.22
N ARG A 322 -46.59 24.59 7.47
CA ARG A 322 -47.24 24.84 8.77
C ARG A 322 -48.68 24.35 9.06
N GLN A 323 -48.71 23.43 10.05
CA GLN A 323 -49.52 23.46 11.30
C GLN A 323 -51.06 23.34 11.27
N ARG A 324 -51.53 22.50 12.21
CA ARG A 324 -52.89 22.39 12.80
C ARG A 324 -53.99 21.87 11.85
N ALA A 325 -55.09 21.28 12.34
CA ALA A 325 -55.42 20.53 13.56
C ALA A 325 -56.89 20.04 13.40
N LEU A 326 -57.39 19.22 14.34
CA LEU A 326 -58.84 19.00 14.63
C LEU A 326 -59.62 18.18 13.57
N THR A 327 -60.01 16.92 13.86
CA THR A 327 -61.31 16.45 14.41
C THR A 327 -62.50 16.60 13.43
N GLN A 328 -63.51 15.72 13.33
CA GLN A 328 -63.95 14.55 14.14
C GLN A 328 -65.05 13.78 13.33
N VAL A 329 -65.41 12.53 13.72
CA VAL A 329 -66.80 11.97 13.83
C VAL A 329 -67.76 12.02 12.60
N THR A 330 -68.56 11.02 12.21
CA THR A 330 -68.72 9.56 12.48
C THR A 330 -69.78 9.00 11.48
N SER A 331 -69.58 7.76 10.96
CA SER A 331 -70.62 6.71 10.76
C SER A 331 -71.90 7.04 9.92
N PRO A 332 -72.93 6.16 9.79
CA PRO A 332 -73.00 4.69 9.95
C PRO A 332 -73.67 3.90 8.78
N GLN A 333 -73.54 2.55 8.79
CA GLN A 333 -74.51 1.51 8.32
C GLN A 333 -74.89 1.46 6.81
N LEU A 334 -75.35 0.38 6.14
CA LEU A 334 -75.59 -1.09 6.21
C LEU A 334 -76.18 -1.46 4.79
N PRO A 335 -76.64 -2.70 4.43
CA PRO A 335 -76.22 -4.08 4.71
C PRO A 335 -75.95 -4.89 3.38
N GLY A 336 -75.85 -6.24 3.44
CA GLY A 336 -75.67 -7.16 2.27
C GLY A 336 -76.94 -7.42 1.41
N PRO A 337 -77.02 -8.47 0.54
CA PRO A 337 -76.48 -9.84 0.70
C PRO A 337 -75.87 -10.52 -0.58
N ARG A 338 -75.80 -11.87 -0.60
CA ARG A 338 -75.26 -12.81 -1.63
C ARG A 338 -76.29 -13.06 -2.80
N PRO A 339 -76.22 -14.10 -3.69
CA PRO A 339 -75.15 -15.08 -4.08
C PRO A 339 -75.09 -15.42 -5.62
N LEU A 340 -74.34 -16.48 -6.00
CA LEU A 340 -74.62 -17.53 -7.03
C LEU A 340 -73.82 -17.66 -8.35
N ARG A 341 -73.34 -18.91 -8.53
CA ARG A 341 -73.34 -19.82 -9.71
C ARG A 341 -72.16 -19.87 -10.70
N ALA A 342 -71.81 -21.12 -10.99
CA ALA A 342 -70.82 -21.59 -11.96
C ALA A 342 -71.49 -22.13 -13.24
N TRP A 343 -70.71 -22.44 -14.27
CA TRP A 343 -71.09 -23.34 -15.37
C TRP A 343 -69.95 -24.32 -15.77
N ARG A 344 -70.30 -25.35 -16.56
CA ARG A 344 -69.68 -26.70 -16.66
C ARG A 344 -69.88 -27.29 -18.09
N ALA A 345 -69.28 -28.39 -18.57
CA ALA A 345 -68.27 -29.37 -18.10
C ALA A 345 -67.71 -30.17 -19.33
N GLN A 346 -67.02 -31.31 -19.06
CA GLN A 346 -66.89 -32.51 -19.93
C GLN A 346 -65.88 -32.43 -21.13
N ALA A 347 -65.29 -33.53 -21.62
CA ALA A 347 -65.26 -34.93 -21.14
C ALA A 347 -64.08 -35.78 -21.69
N LEU A 348 -63.64 -36.76 -20.88
CA LEU A 348 -63.29 -38.19 -21.18
C LEU A 348 -62.35 -38.58 -22.35
N GLY A 349 -61.46 -39.59 -22.12
CA GLY A 349 -60.87 -40.40 -23.21
C GLY A 349 -59.45 -40.99 -23.02
N ASP A 350 -59.29 -42.00 -22.16
CA ASP A 350 -58.45 -43.23 -22.24
C ASP A 350 -57.05 -43.31 -22.95
N SER A 351 -56.07 -43.77 -22.14
CA SER A 351 -55.18 -44.96 -22.34
C SER A 351 -53.90 -44.97 -23.23
N ALA A 352 -52.87 -45.61 -22.65
CA ALA A 352 -51.90 -46.58 -23.22
C ALA A 352 -50.68 -46.14 -24.12
N SER A 353 -49.51 -46.07 -23.46
CA SER A 353 -48.24 -46.79 -23.73
C SER A 353 -47.44 -46.73 -25.06
N ALA A 354 -46.12 -46.59 -24.84
CA ALA A 354 -44.97 -47.23 -25.54
C ALA A 354 -44.27 -46.52 -26.73
N ASP A 355 -42.99 -46.21 -26.48
CA ASP A 355 -41.78 -46.42 -27.28
C ASP A 355 -41.79 -46.30 -28.82
N ALA A 356 -40.86 -45.50 -29.36
CA ALA A 356 -39.65 -46.05 -30.01
C ALA A 356 -38.63 -44.97 -30.45
N GLN A 357 -37.39 -45.42 -30.65
CA GLN A 357 -36.21 -44.64 -31.07
C GLN A 357 -36.09 -44.52 -32.60
N GLY A 358 -35.23 -43.62 -33.06
CA GLY A 358 -34.61 -43.64 -34.41
C GLY A 358 -33.97 -42.30 -34.76
N SER A 359 -32.66 -42.06 -34.57
CA SER A 359 -31.49 -42.60 -35.30
C SER A 359 -31.44 -42.21 -36.79
N GLY A 360 -30.39 -41.49 -37.22
CA GLY A 360 -30.17 -41.22 -38.64
C GLY A 360 -29.07 -40.18 -38.92
N GLU A 361 -27.89 -40.66 -39.31
CA GLU A 361 -26.76 -39.84 -39.78
C GLU A 361 -27.03 -39.14 -41.14
N GLY A 362 -26.19 -38.14 -41.49
CA GLY A 362 -25.61 -38.16 -42.86
C GLY A 362 -25.62 -36.90 -43.74
N ARG A 363 -24.52 -36.14 -43.68
CA ARG A 363 -23.74 -35.59 -44.83
C ARG A 363 -24.34 -34.57 -45.85
N ARG A 364 -23.59 -33.44 -45.94
CA ARG A 364 -23.03 -32.76 -47.15
C ARG A 364 -23.89 -31.85 -48.06
N GLY A 365 -23.48 -30.57 -48.09
CA GLY A 365 -23.42 -29.68 -49.28
C GLY A 365 -24.75 -29.00 -49.67
N ARG A 366 -24.77 -27.84 -50.34
CA ARG A 366 -23.74 -26.91 -50.86
C ARG A 366 -24.32 -25.48 -50.76
N ALA A 367 -23.55 -24.48 -50.30
CA ALA A 367 -22.98 -23.38 -51.10
C ALA A 367 -23.97 -22.60 -52.01
N GLY A 368 -24.15 -21.29 -51.77
CA GLY A 368 -25.07 -20.43 -52.54
C GLY A 368 -25.25 -18.96 -52.09
N ASP A 369 -24.16 -18.30 -51.68
CA ASP A 369 -23.69 -16.94 -52.07
C ASP A 369 -24.65 -15.70 -52.29
N TRP A 370 -24.09 -14.50 -52.05
CA TRP A 370 -24.57 -13.11 -52.41
C TRP A 370 -25.57 -12.29 -51.56
N THR A 371 -25.00 -11.37 -50.75
CA THR A 371 -25.26 -9.90 -50.61
C THR A 371 -26.66 -9.26 -50.41
N GLY A 372 -26.70 -8.24 -49.52
CA GLY A 372 -27.74 -7.19 -49.40
C GLY A 372 -28.49 -7.23 -48.05
N VAL A 373 -29.00 -6.13 -47.45
CA VAL A 373 -29.13 -4.72 -47.85
C VAL A 373 -29.06 -3.81 -46.58
N LEU A 374 -28.79 -2.51 -46.78
CA LEU A 374 -28.74 -1.43 -45.78
C LEU A 374 -30.10 -1.09 -45.11
N LEU A 375 -29.98 -0.38 -43.97
CA LEU A 375 -30.85 0.69 -43.43
C LEU A 375 -32.34 0.76 -43.85
N GLY A 376 -33.22 0.79 -42.83
CA GLY A 376 -34.57 1.32 -42.99
C GLY A 376 -35.31 1.47 -41.66
N LEU A 377 -35.51 2.71 -41.20
CA LEU A 377 -36.64 3.11 -40.36
C LEU A 377 -37.11 4.51 -40.79
N ASP A 378 -38.27 4.52 -41.44
CA ASP A 378 -38.95 5.72 -41.93
C ASP A 378 -39.39 6.67 -40.82
N TRP A 379 -39.49 7.96 -41.16
CA TRP A 379 -40.45 8.86 -40.53
C TRP A 379 -41.31 9.52 -41.61
N LYS A 380 -42.61 9.21 -41.63
CA LYS A 380 -43.54 9.81 -42.60
C LYS A 380 -43.91 11.24 -42.20
N LEU A 381 -43.82 12.13 -43.18
CA LEU A 381 -44.43 13.46 -43.17
C LEU A 381 -45.91 13.34 -43.56
N ASN A 382 -46.77 14.13 -42.91
CA ASN A 382 -47.94 14.73 -43.55
C ASN A 382 -47.65 16.24 -43.64
N GLY A 383 -47.84 16.83 -44.82
CA GLY A 383 -47.52 18.24 -45.08
C GLY A 383 -48.76 19.09 -45.34
N GLU A 384 -48.55 20.40 -45.40
CA GLU A 384 -49.42 21.37 -46.06
C GLU A 384 -48.55 22.53 -46.62
N THR A 385 -49.14 23.39 -47.45
CA THR A 385 -48.46 23.96 -48.63
C THR A 385 -47.78 25.34 -48.52
N ILE A 386 -46.72 25.48 -49.32
CA ILE A 386 -45.96 26.66 -49.81
C ILE A 386 -46.94 27.76 -50.35
N PRO A 387 -46.69 29.10 -50.21
CA PRO A 387 -45.68 29.79 -51.05
C PRO A 387 -44.96 31.10 -50.62
N SER A 388 -43.91 31.37 -51.42
CA SER A 388 -43.30 32.66 -51.79
C SER A 388 -42.13 33.28 -50.98
N SER A 389 -41.02 33.49 -51.69
CA SER A 389 -39.91 34.44 -51.43
C SER A 389 -40.26 35.83 -52.01
N PRO A 390 -39.46 36.93 -51.89
CA PRO A 390 -38.02 37.02 -51.52
C PRO A 390 -37.61 38.25 -50.65
N ALA A 391 -36.29 38.49 -50.57
CA ALA A 391 -35.55 39.76 -50.31
C ALA A 391 -34.65 39.84 -49.05
N LEU A 392 -33.51 40.51 -49.23
CA LEU A 392 -32.48 40.97 -48.27
C LEU A 392 -32.62 42.50 -48.07
N PRO A 393 -31.76 43.17 -47.27
CA PRO A 393 -31.53 43.15 -45.82
C PRO A 393 -31.96 44.55 -45.24
N PRO A 394 -31.34 45.24 -44.24
CA PRO A 394 -30.57 44.85 -43.04
C PRO A 394 -31.16 45.44 -41.72
N SER A 395 -30.62 45.09 -40.53
CA SER A 395 -30.35 46.03 -39.40
C SER A 395 -29.97 45.31 -38.09
N LEU A 396 -29.40 46.06 -37.12
CA LEU A 396 -28.81 45.59 -35.86
C LEU A 396 -29.83 45.18 -34.78
N GLY A 397 -29.43 44.26 -33.89
CA GLY A 397 -30.07 44.06 -32.59
C GLY A 397 -29.38 43.00 -31.72
N HIS A 398 -29.07 43.33 -30.46
CA HIS A 398 -28.53 42.40 -29.45
C HIS A 398 -29.52 41.25 -29.15
N SER A 399 -29.19 40.13 -28.49
CA SER A 399 -28.07 39.76 -27.62
C SER A 399 -28.02 38.23 -27.44
N ILE A 400 -26.87 37.66 -27.08
CA ILE A 400 -26.66 36.49 -26.16
C ILE A 400 -25.16 36.16 -26.18
N LEU A 401 -24.40 36.89 -25.36
CA LEU A 401 -23.11 36.47 -24.81
C LEU A 401 -23.13 36.93 -23.35
N GLY A 402 -23.37 35.99 -22.44
CA GLY A 402 -23.49 36.27 -21.01
C GLY A 402 -23.14 35.02 -20.21
N HIS A 403 -22.17 35.16 -19.31
CA HIS A 403 -21.61 34.13 -18.43
C HIS A 403 -20.60 33.13 -19.03
N PHE A 404 -19.44 33.65 -19.42
CA PHE A 404 -18.15 32.95 -19.28
C PHE A 404 -17.08 33.78 -18.55
N ASP A 405 -17.51 34.66 -17.63
CA ASP A 405 -16.61 35.50 -16.82
C ASP A 405 -16.08 34.77 -15.58
N LEU A 406 -15.02 33.97 -15.75
CA LEU A 406 -14.03 33.75 -14.69
C LEU A 406 -12.61 33.41 -15.19
N PHE A 407 -12.20 33.92 -16.35
CA PHE A 407 -10.78 34.00 -16.71
C PHE A 407 -10.21 35.34 -16.25
N CYS A 408 -9.73 35.39 -14.99
CA CYS A 408 -8.82 36.47 -14.59
C CYS A 408 -7.57 36.41 -15.49
N ALA A 409 -7.24 37.54 -16.12
CA ALA A 409 -6.12 37.66 -17.04
C ALA A 409 -4.83 37.10 -16.43
N VAL A 410 -4.12 36.25 -17.18
CA VAL A 410 -2.78 35.79 -16.80
C VAL A 410 -1.81 36.95 -16.97
N PRO A 411 -1.15 37.46 -15.92
CA PRO A 411 -0.17 38.52 -16.06
C PRO A 411 1.16 37.91 -16.54
N PHE A 412 1.27 37.69 -17.86
CA PHE A 412 2.52 37.27 -18.49
C PHE A 412 3.58 38.39 -18.57
N PHE A 413 3.24 39.61 -18.16
CA PHE A 413 4.13 40.77 -18.18
C PHE A 413 4.54 41.23 -16.77
N CYS A 414 5.63 40.66 -16.25
CA CYS A 414 6.50 41.38 -15.32
C CYS A 414 7.43 42.26 -16.16
N TYR A 415 7.25 43.59 -16.12
CA TYR A 415 8.03 44.56 -16.91
C TYR A 415 9.54 44.44 -16.63
N PRO A 416 10.41 44.28 -17.64
CA PRO A 416 11.84 44.47 -17.48
C PRO A 416 12.17 45.98 -17.45
N SER A 417 12.90 46.42 -16.42
CA SER A 417 13.61 47.71 -16.46
C SER A 417 14.83 47.56 -17.38
N PRO A 418 15.20 48.58 -18.19
CA PRO A 418 16.06 48.35 -19.35
C PRO A 418 17.55 48.28 -18.99
N ALA A 419 18.16 47.14 -19.28
CA ALA A 419 19.60 46.99 -19.49
C ALA A 419 19.81 45.84 -20.49
N ALA A 420 19.77 46.18 -21.79
CA ALA A 420 20.02 45.24 -22.87
C ALA A 420 21.19 45.75 -23.71
N GLU A 421 22.22 44.92 -23.90
CA GLU A 421 23.10 44.99 -25.05
C GLU A 421 22.99 43.67 -25.85
N PRO A 422 23.03 43.72 -27.19
CA PRO A 422 22.71 42.56 -28.02
C PRO A 422 23.96 41.88 -28.62
N VAL A 423 23.92 40.56 -28.76
CA VAL A 423 24.71 39.87 -29.80
C VAL A 423 23.85 38.80 -30.49
N VAL A 424 23.80 38.90 -31.82
CA VAL A 424 23.17 37.95 -32.74
C VAL A 424 24.28 37.14 -33.42
N ALA A 425 24.15 35.80 -33.47
CA ALA A 425 24.68 34.97 -34.55
C ALA A 425 24.12 33.53 -34.48
N PHE A 426 23.92 32.91 -35.63
CA PHE A 426 23.36 31.56 -35.80
C PHE A 426 24.36 30.66 -36.58
N THR A 427 24.11 29.34 -36.59
CA THR A 427 24.77 28.28 -37.39
C THR A 427 26.16 27.80 -36.93
N GLY A 428 26.51 26.50 -37.09
CA GLY A 428 27.89 26.09 -36.80
C GLY A 428 28.39 24.63 -36.75
N CYS A 429 27.57 23.58 -36.82
CA CYS A 429 28.01 22.21 -37.23
C CYS A 429 28.91 21.31 -36.29
N ILE A 430 28.81 19.99 -36.55
CA ILE A 430 29.75 18.88 -36.30
C ILE A 430 29.74 18.09 -34.95
N TRP A 431 29.66 16.77 -35.13
CA TRP A 431 29.71 15.66 -34.18
C TRP A 431 31.17 15.20 -33.93
N ARG A 432 31.59 14.97 -32.68
CA ARG A 432 32.55 13.88 -32.35
C ARG A 432 32.49 13.43 -30.90
N ARG A 433 32.67 12.12 -30.68
CA ARG A 433 32.66 11.46 -29.36
C ARG A 433 34.06 11.47 -28.73
N ARG A 434 34.14 11.53 -27.39
CA ARG A 434 34.88 10.52 -26.60
C ARG A 434 34.35 10.42 -25.17
N LEU A 435 34.62 9.27 -24.53
CA LEU A 435 34.27 8.96 -23.13
C LEU A 435 35.38 9.44 -22.18
N GLU A 436 35.05 9.66 -20.91
CA GLU A 436 35.67 8.90 -19.81
C GLU A 436 34.89 9.04 -18.48
N ARG A 437 35.25 8.23 -17.48
CA ARG A 437 34.58 8.10 -16.17
C ARG A 437 35.49 8.60 -15.05
N GLN A 438 34.88 9.15 -14.00
CA GLN A 438 35.40 9.34 -12.64
C GLN A 438 36.58 10.32 -12.39
N ALA A 439 36.51 10.87 -11.17
CA ALA A 439 37.58 11.42 -10.31
C ALA A 439 37.86 12.93 -10.31
N GLN A 440 38.02 13.42 -9.08
CA GLN A 440 38.68 14.65 -8.59
C GLN A 440 38.02 16.01 -8.93
N GLN A 441 37.61 16.80 -7.92
CA GLN A 441 38.43 17.62 -7.02
C GLN A 441 39.31 18.65 -7.77
N THR A 442 38.97 19.93 -7.62
CA THR A 442 39.94 21.04 -7.51
C THR A 442 39.25 22.30 -6.95
N ARG A 443 39.68 22.76 -5.78
CA ARG A 443 40.03 24.18 -5.56
C ARG A 443 41.41 24.37 -6.21
N PRO A 444 41.75 25.55 -6.78
CA PRO A 444 42.17 26.72 -6.00
C PRO A 444 41.65 28.04 -6.65
N GLU A 445 41.99 29.29 -6.31
CA GLU A 445 42.80 29.90 -5.23
C GLU A 445 42.28 31.35 -4.98
N ALA A 446 42.78 32.04 -3.94
CA ALA A 446 42.36 33.41 -3.59
C ALA A 446 43.38 34.49 -4.05
N LEU A 447 42.93 35.74 -4.23
CA LEU A 447 43.83 36.89 -4.44
C LEU A 447 43.34 38.19 -3.76
N SER A 448 44.08 38.62 -2.71
CA SER A 448 44.31 40.02 -2.24
C SER A 448 43.09 40.87 -1.78
N ALA A 449 43.16 41.82 -0.84
CA ALA A 449 44.21 42.40 0.03
C ALA A 449 43.53 42.95 1.33
N GLY A 450 44.19 43.35 2.43
CA GLY A 450 45.60 43.38 2.84
C GLY A 450 45.81 44.29 4.09
N ARG A 451 47.03 44.31 4.67
CA ARG A 451 47.51 45.16 5.81
C ARG A 451 46.84 44.88 7.19
N HIS A 452 47.48 45.02 8.37
CA HIS A 452 48.73 45.68 8.78
C HIS A 452 49.39 45.05 10.04
N ASN A 453 50.73 45.10 10.12
CA ASN A 453 51.60 45.31 11.32
C ASN A 453 51.59 44.42 12.59
N ARG A 454 52.77 43.83 12.87
CA ARG A 454 53.62 43.90 14.12
C ARG A 454 52.97 43.55 15.49
N ARG A 455 53.62 42.83 16.42
CA ARG A 455 55.08 42.76 16.74
C ARG A 455 55.38 41.64 17.77
N SER A 456 56.54 40.96 17.65
CA SER A 456 57.37 40.34 18.74
C SER A 456 56.75 39.24 19.67
N ARG A 457 57.48 38.22 20.19
CA ARG A 457 58.95 37.99 20.32
C ARG A 457 59.29 36.49 20.57
N SER A 458 60.46 36.03 20.09
CA SER A 458 61.39 35.00 20.64
C SER A 458 60.87 33.66 21.24
N THR A 459 61.15 32.44 20.69
CA THR A 459 62.43 31.64 20.62
C THR A 459 62.95 31.14 21.99
N PRO A 460 63.66 29.96 22.15
CA PRO A 460 64.54 29.22 21.19
C PRO A 460 64.22 27.70 20.99
N THR A 461 64.41 27.07 19.80
CA THR A 461 65.62 26.40 19.22
C THR A 461 66.26 25.30 20.06
N SER A 462 66.55 24.09 19.55
CA SER A 462 67.59 23.75 18.53
C SER A 462 67.50 22.23 18.16
N THR A 463 68.13 21.60 17.13
CA THR A 463 69.19 21.97 16.16
C THR A 463 69.23 20.98 14.97
N SER A 464 69.68 21.42 13.77
CA SER A 464 70.48 20.70 12.74
C SER A 464 70.01 19.37 12.09
N ALA A 465 70.41 18.96 10.87
CA ALA A 465 70.89 19.65 9.66
C ALA A 465 71.04 18.62 8.49
N SER A 466 71.12 19.14 7.25
CA SER A 466 71.79 18.57 6.05
C SER A 466 71.40 17.21 5.43
N THR A 467 70.94 17.31 4.18
CA THR A 467 71.22 16.52 2.94
C THR A 467 72.64 15.91 2.83
N PRO A 468 72.97 14.97 1.89
CA PRO A 468 72.45 14.82 0.51
C PRO A 468 72.26 13.38 -0.07
N THR A 469 71.99 13.31 -1.40
CA THR A 469 71.91 12.15 -2.33
C THR A 469 73.33 11.61 -2.74
N PRO A 470 73.60 10.65 -3.69
CA PRO A 470 72.78 10.06 -4.80
C PRO A 470 73.05 8.59 -5.31
N LYS A 471 72.28 8.12 -6.33
CA LYS A 471 72.56 7.18 -7.50
C LYS A 471 73.41 5.87 -7.29
N ARG A 472 73.16 4.68 -7.90
CA ARG A 472 73.13 4.36 -9.37
C ARG A 472 72.93 2.84 -9.74
N GLN A 473 72.03 2.54 -10.70
CA GLN A 473 71.90 1.45 -11.74
C GLN A 473 72.58 0.03 -11.73
N ARG A 474 71.75 -1.03 -11.96
CA ARG A 474 71.89 -2.28 -12.83
C ARG A 474 73.01 -3.34 -12.53
N PRO A 475 73.07 -4.56 -13.14
CA PRO A 475 72.20 -5.27 -14.14
C PRO A 475 71.86 -6.80 -13.87
N ALA A 476 71.03 -7.36 -14.78
CA ALA A 476 70.80 -8.74 -15.30
C ALA A 476 71.52 -10.03 -14.80
N ARG A 477 70.78 -11.17 -14.85
CA ARG A 477 70.93 -12.37 -15.75
C ARG A 477 70.80 -13.77 -15.08
N ASP A 478 70.30 -14.71 -15.90
CA ASP A 478 70.38 -16.19 -15.87
C ASP A 478 69.56 -17.06 -14.87
N SER A 479 69.24 -18.25 -15.38
CA SER A 479 68.25 -19.23 -14.91
C SER A 479 68.90 -20.56 -14.52
N ARG A 480 68.19 -21.42 -13.75
CA ARG A 480 68.16 -22.91 -13.87
C ARG A 480 67.17 -23.55 -12.84
N PRO A 481 66.76 -24.83 -12.98
CA PRO A 481 65.37 -25.22 -12.69
C PRO A 481 65.14 -26.54 -11.90
N SER A 482 63.86 -26.80 -11.62
CA SER A 482 63.15 -28.11 -11.65
C SER A 482 63.66 -29.39 -10.93
N SER A 483 62.70 -29.97 -10.18
CA SER A 483 62.24 -31.40 -10.21
C SER A 483 62.91 -32.52 -9.40
N THR A 484 62.17 -32.94 -8.35
CA THR A 484 61.75 -34.32 -7.98
C THR A 484 62.75 -35.47 -7.79
N SER A 485 62.66 -36.21 -6.65
CA SER A 485 62.56 -37.69 -6.61
C SER A 485 62.40 -38.33 -5.20
N ARG A 486 61.48 -39.32 -5.11
CA ARG A 486 61.45 -40.55 -4.24
C ARG A 486 61.11 -40.55 -2.74
N ARG A 487 60.65 -41.74 -2.33
CA ARG A 487 59.78 -42.13 -1.18
C ARG A 487 60.51 -42.90 -0.04
N LEU A 488 59.86 -42.92 1.14
CA LEU A 488 59.88 -43.94 2.23
C LEU A 488 61.14 -44.04 3.13
N PRO A 489 61.05 -44.47 4.42
CA PRO A 489 59.93 -44.55 5.39
C PRO A 489 60.29 -43.88 6.79
N PRO A 490 59.60 -44.10 7.95
CA PRO A 490 59.74 -43.35 9.24
C PRO A 490 60.78 -44.01 10.22
N PRO A 491 60.95 -43.70 11.56
CA PRO A 491 60.12 -42.94 12.55
C PRO A 491 60.90 -42.09 13.62
N LEU A 492 60.31 -41.86 14.82
CA LEU A 492 60.83 -41.27 16.11
C LEU A 492 60.86 -39.72 16.22
N SER A 493 60.65 -39.07 17.38
CA SER A 493 60.10 -39.45 18.70
C SER A 493 59.77 -38.21 19.56
N ALA A 494 58.88 -38.33 20.56
CA ALA A 494 58.54 -37.27 21.53
C ALA A 494 59.59 -37.09 22.65
N PRO A 495 59.44 -36.08 23.54
CA PRO A 495 58.81 -36.34 24.85
C PRO A 495 57.90 -35.18 25.34
N ALA A 496 57.11 -35.21 26.41
CA ALA A 496 56.41 -36.22 27.24
C ALA A 496 56.02 -35.47 28.55
N PRO A 497 54.77 -35.54 29.06
CA PRO A 497 54.37 -34.92 30.33
C PRO A 497 54.37 -35.91 31.51
N ALA A 498 54.36 -35.38 32.73
CA ALA A 498 54.16 -36.08 34.01
C ALA A 498 53.01 -35.38 34.79
N THR A 499 52.13 -36.03 35.57
CA THR A 499 51.97 -37.44 35.97
C THR A 499 50.52 -37.69 36.45
N ARG A 500 50.03 -38.94 36.41
CA ARG A 500 48.84 -39.43 37.15
C ARG A 500 49.25 -40.05 38.51
N PRO A 501 48.31 -40.46 39.38
CA PRO A 501 47.90 -41.89 39.40
C PRO A 501 46.37 -42.12 39.63
N THR A 502 45.67 -42.92 38.78
CA THR A 502 45.06 -44.27 39.04
C THR A 502 43.73 -44.26 39.83
N ALA A 503 42.72 -45.13 39.61
CA ALA A 503 42.58 -46.40 38.86
C ALA A 503 41.17 -46.54 38.18
N VAL A 504 41.01 -47.07 36.95
CA VAL A 504 40.63 -48.47 36.53
C VAL A 504 39.28 -48.95 37.15
N VAL A 505 38.21 -49.40 36.45
CA VAL A 505 37.95 -50.55 35.50
C VAL A 505 36.63 -50.22 34.72
N PHE A 506 36.54 -50.19 33.37
CA PHE A 506 36.22 -51.29 32.39
C PHE A 506 34.77 -51.89 32.52
N VAL A 507 33.97 -52.25 31.50
CA VAL A 507 34.13 -52.54 30.04
C VAL A 507 32.80 -52.29 29.23
N SER A 508 32.92 -52.01 27.90
CA SER A 508 32.06 -52.42 26.74
C SER A 508 30.52 -52.25 26.67
N HIS A 509 30.07 -51.37 25.73
CA HIS A 509 29.45 -51.68 24.40
C HIS A 509 28.87 -53.09 24.07
N PRO A 510 27.96 -53.23 23.05
CA PRO A 510 26.96 -52.29 22.50
C PRO A 510 25.60 -53.01 22.16
N PRO A 511 24.85 -52.81 21.04
CA PRO A 511 23.38 -52.70 21.08
C PRO A 511 22.62 -53.91 20.46
N LEU A 512 21.27 -53.86 20.39
CA LEU A 512 20.51 -54.40 19.25
C LEU A 512 19.03 -53.95 19.19
N ARG A 513 18.43 -54.15 18.00
CA ARG A 513 17.06 -53.79 17.58
C ARG A 513 16.02 -54.83 18.02
N SER A 514 14.75 -54.44 18.15
CA SER A 514 13.63 -54.95 17.30
C SER A 514 12.26 -54.37 17.70
N ALA A 515 11.25 -54.54 16.84
CA ALA A 515 9.88 -54.04 17.02
C ALA A 515 8.93 -55.13 17.56
N GLY A 516 7.77 -54.74 18.12
CA GLY A 516 6.72 -55.69 18.52
C GLY A 516 5.48 -55.08 19.19
N THR A 517 4.39 -55.01 18.44
CA THR A 517 2.98 -54.77 18.84
C THR A 517 2.45 -55.57 20.05
N TYR A 518 1.56 -55.01 20.89
CA TYR A 518 0.11 -55.34 20.96
C TYR A 518 -0.67 -54.52 22.03
N MET A 519 -2.01 -54.70 22.07
CA MET A 519 -3.01 -53.93 22.84
C MET A 519 -2.94 -54.08 24.38
N GLY A 520 -3.55 -53.12 25.12
CA GLY A 520 -4.10 -53.39 26.46
C GLY A 520 -4.33 -52.19 27.40
N SER A 521 -5.54 -51.61 27.38
CA SER A 521 -6.13 -50.92 28.56
C SER A 521 -6.59 -52.00 29.57
N PRO A 522 -6.69 -51.79 30.91
CA PRO A 522 -7.43 -50.67 31.52
C PRO A 522 -6.97 -50.19 32.93
N THR A 523 -7.86 -49.42 33.59
CA THR A 523 -7.97 -49.08 35.03
C THR A 523 -7.00 -48.08 35.69
N ARG A 524 -7.60 -46.94 36.09
CA ARG A 524 -7.21 -46.05 37.20
C ARG A 524 -7.48 -46.78 38.55
N PRO A 525 -6.84 -46.42 39.70
CA PRO A 525 -7.19 -45.15 40.36
C PRO A 525 -6.09 -44.42 41.17
N SER A 526 -6.40 -43.15 41.47
CA SER A 526 -6.05 -42.36 42.69
C SER A 526 -4.61 -42.07 43.14
N SER A 527 -4.44 -40.78 43.47
CA SER A 527 -3.61 -40.18 44.53
C SER A 527 -2.24 -39.56 44.19
N ALA A 528 -2.01 -38.44 44.87
CA ALA A 528 -1.01 -37.39 44.73
C ALA A 528 0.47 -37.77 44.60
N SER A 529 1.21 -36.99 43.80
CA SER A 529 2.47 -36.35 44.23
C SER A 529 2.86 -35.25 43.23
N ALA A 530 3.67 -34.28 43.68
CA ALA A 530 4.09 -33.13 42.88
C ALA A 530 5.35 -33.43 42.05
N ALA A 531 5.42 -32.88 40.84
CA ALA A 531 6.67 -32.66 40.12
C ALA A 531 6.50 -31.50 39.11
N SER A 532 7.44 -30.55 39.17
CA SER A 532 7.55 -29.39 38.28
C SER A 532 7.94 -29.78 36.86
N SER A 533 7.38 -29.11 35.85
CA SER A 533 8.07 -28.90 34.57
C SER A 533 7.64 -27.59 33.92
N SER A 534 8.64 -26.80 33.52
CA SER A 534 8.54 -25.48 32.92
C SER A 534 8.24 -25.55 31.42
N THR A 535 7.35 -24.68 30.92
CA THR A 535 7.16 -24.47 29.48
C THR A 535 7.27 -22.99 29.12
N THR A 536 8.39 -22.64 28.48
CA THR A 536 8.71 -21.32 27.93
C THR A 536 7.63 -20.79 27.00
N THR A 537 7.19 -19.54 27.21
CA THR A 537 6.15 -18.88 26.40
C THR A 537 6.80 -18.00 25.33
N ALA A 538 6.40 -18.14 24.06
CA ALA A 538 6.97 -17.37 22.95
C ALA A 538 6.40 -15.92 22.87
N PRO A 539 7.22 -14.89 22.58
CA PRO A 539 6.78 -13.50 22.58
C PRO A 539 5.96 -13.07 21.34
N ILE A 540 4.93 -12.27 21.59
CA ILE A 540 3.90 -11.84 20.64
C ILE A 540 4.36 -10.69 19.73
N HIS A 541 4.15 -10.83 18.42
CA HIS A 541 4.52 -9.85 17.38
C HIS A 541 3.43 -8.78 17.18
N LEU A 542 3.75 -7.46 17.17
CA LEU A 542 2.74 -6.40 17.05
C LEU A 542 3.19 -5.12 16.31
N SER A 543 2.44 -4.80 15.24
CA SER A 543 2.20 -3.50 14.56
C SER A 543 3.22 -2.33 14.69
N SER A 544 3.85 -1.97 13.57
CA SER A 544 4.81 -0.86 13.43
C SER A 544 4.19 0.55 13.34
N LYS A 545 3.40 0.96 14.34
CA LYS A 545 2.91 2.35 14.47
C LYS A 545 3.04 2.91 15.89
N ALA A 546 4.27 3.18 16.29
CA ALA A 546 4.54 4.12 17.39
C ALA A 546 4.35 5.56 16.86
N SER A 547 3.41 6.31 17.44
CA SER A 547 3.31 7.75 17.18
C SER A 547 4.32 8.50 18.04
N ALA A 548 5.23 9.25 17.42
CA ALA A 548 6.08 10.20 18.14
C ALA A 548 5.21 11.29 18.78
N ALA A 549 5.00 11.17 20.08
CA ALA A 549 4.42 12.19 20.93
C ALA A 549 5.45 12.49 22.03
N ALA A 550 5.69 13.77 22.31
CA ALA A 550 6.54 14.16 23.43
C ALA A 550 5.97 13.58 24.75
N PRO A 551 6.83 13.15 25.69
CA PRO A 551 6.37 12.72 27.00
C PRO A 551 5.61 13.87 27.66
N LYS A 552 4.39 13.59 28.13
CA LYS A 552 3.67 14.52 29.01
C LYS A 552 4.38 14.50 30.36
N LEU A 553 4.88 15.64 30.81
CA LEU A 553 5.21 15.83 32.22
C LEU A 553 3.91 15.74 33.04
N ASN A 554 3.97 14.98 34.13
CA ASN A 554 2.79 14.42 34.81
C ASN A 554 1.91 15.47 35.50
N SER A 555 0.58 15.24 35.45
CA SER A 555 -0.42 15.69 36.43
C SER A 555 -1.83 15.42 35.89
N GLU A 556 -2.36 14.21 36.10
CA GLU A 556 -3.79 13.92 36.36
C GLU A 556 -4.00 12.40 36.33
N MET A 557 -4.42 11.85 37.47
CA MET A 557 -4.52 10.42 37.74
C MET A 557 -5.98 10.01 37.77
N GLU A 558 -6.40 9.15 36.84
CA GLU A 558 -7.69 8.45 36.92
C GLU A 558 -7.43 6.95 36.76
N MET A 559 -7.52 6.21 37.88
CA MET A 559 -7.13 4.79 37.93
C MET A 559 -8.18 3.86 37.33
N GLY A 560 -7.75 2.99 36.41
CA GLY A 560 -8.45 1.75 36.07
C GLY A 560 -7.67 0.56 36.60
N SER A 561 -8.17 -0.10 37.64
CA SER A 561 -7.52 -1.24 38.29
C SER A 561 -7.43 -2.49 37.39
N LEU A 562 -6.34 -3.23 37.54
CA LEU A 562 -6.14 -4.59 37.02
C LEU A 562 -5.91 -5.56 38.20
N PRO A 563 -6.16 -6.87 38.02
CA PRO A 563 -6.17 -7.82 39.13
C PRO A 563 -4.74 -8.19 39.56
N ALA A 564 -4.51 -8.26 40.87
CA ALA A 564 -3.31 -8.84 41.44
C ALA A 564 -3.44 -10.37 41.53
N ASP A 565 -2.34 -11.08 41.30
CA ASP A 565 -2.26 -12.53 41.50
C ASP A 565 -2.36 -12.87 42.99
N ALA A 566 -3.33 -13.73 43.33
CA ALA A 566 -3.66 -14.05 44.71
C ALA A 566 -2.73 -15.14 45.29
N ALA A 567 -1.46 -14.79 45.54
CA ALA A 567 -0.49 -15.66 46.22
C ALA A 567 0.44 -14.97 47.22
N ASN A 568 0.16 -13.71 47.60
CA ASN A 568 0.62 -13.05 48.83
C ASN A 568 -0.21 -11.74 49.00
N PRO A 569 -0.49 -11.26 50.22
CA PRO A 569 -1.15 -9.96 50.40
C PRO A 569 -0.20 -8.85 49.92
N PRO A 570 -0.59 -8.01 48.94
CA PRO A 570 0.30 -6.93 48.48
C PRO A 570 0.49 -5.89 49.58
N ALA A 571 1.74 -5.48 49.79
CA ALA A 571 2.04 -4.23 50.47
C ALA A 571 1.41 -3.04 49.69
N ALA A 572 1.30 -1.88 50.34
CA ALA A 572 0.65 -0.71 49.73
C ALA A 572 1.32 -0.33 48.39
N PRO A 573 0.56 0.14 47.37
CA PRO A 573 1.09 0.45 46.04
C PRO A 573 2.19 1.52 46.03
N ASP A 574 2.32 2.29 47.11
CA ASP A 574 3.34 3.31 47.30
C ASP A 574 4.71 2.75 47.77
N SER A 575 4.83 1.42 47.95
CA SER A 575 6.04 0.74 48.48
C SER A 575 6.79 -0.15 47.48
N ASP A 576 6.21 -0.48 46.32
CA ASP A 576 6.87 -1.31 45.29
C ASP A 576 7.64 -0.46 44.28
N ILE A 577 8.95 -0.37 44.47
CA ILE A 577 9.89 0.33 43.58
C ILE A 577 9.82 -0.14 42.12
N MET A 578 9.58 -1.43 41.86
CA MET A 578 9.53 -1.97 40.49
C MET A 578 8.25 -1.53 39.78
N GLN A 579 7.12 -1.51 40.50
CA GLN A 579 5.85 -1.00 39.97
C GLN A 579 5.92 0.52 39.74
N VAL A 580 6.55 1.29 40.63
CA VAL A 580 6.77 2.73 40.44
C VAL A 580 7.64 3.00 39.20
N ALA A 581 8.72 2.24 39.01
CA ALA A 581 9.59 2.34 37.83
C ALA A 581 8.87 1.97 36.52
N ARG A 582 8.01 0.95 36.55
CA ARG A 582 7.16 0.50 35.43
C ARG A 582 6.16 1.59 35.01
N VAL A 583 5.54 2.26 35.98
CA VAL A 583 4.58 3.37 35.76
C VAL A 583 5.27 4.67 35.37
N GLY A 584 6.50 4.91 35.84
CA GLY A 584 7.27 6.12 35.58
C GLY A 584 6.92 7.30 36.51
N ASP A 585 6.42 7.03 37.72
CA ASP A 585 6.13 8.09 38.70
C ASP A 585 7.39 8.50 39.47
N ILE A 586 8.02 9.58 39.02
CA ILE A 586 9.26 10.12 39.63
C ILE A 586 9.01 10.61 41.06
N ALA A 587 7.87 11.22 41.36
CA ALA A 587 7.59 11.77 42.68
C ALA A 587 7.33 10.68 43.74
N ALA A 588 6.86 9.50 43.31
CA ALA A 588 6.83 8.31 44.16
C ALA A 588 8.23 7.70 44.33
N MET A 589 9.04 7.67 43.27
CA MET A 589 10.42 7.15 43.32
C MET A 589 11.34 8.00 44.22
N GLU A 590 11.24 9.33 44.15
CA GLU A 590 11.97 10.26 45.04
C GLU A 590 11.67 9.95 46.51
N LYS A 591 10.40 9.74 46.89
CA LYS A 591 10.01 9.36 48.26
C LYS A 591 10.55 8.00 48.70
N LEU A 592 10.67 7.04 47.78
CA LEU A 592 11.25 5.72 48.07
C LEU A 592 12.78 5.78 48.28
N PHE A 593 13.46 6.75 47.65
CA PHE A 593 14.87 7.01 47.94
C PHE A 593 15.05 7.86 49.21
N GLU A 594 14.14 8.80 49.49
CA GLU A 594 14.13 9.58 50.75
C GLU A 594 13.84 8.72 51.99
N SER A 595 13.07 7.62 51.86
CA SER A 595 12.85 6.69 52.98
C SER A 595 14.10 5.90 53.37
N GLY A 596 15.09 5.81 52.46
CA GLY A 596 16.31 5.04 52.64
C GLY A 596 16.13 3.51 52.58
N GLU A 597 14.94 3.02 52.22
CA GLU A 597 14.66 1.59 52.09
C GLU A 597 15.17 1.01 50.77
N PHE A 598 15.16 1.82 49.70
CA PHE A 598 15.61 1.45 48.36
C PHE A 598 16.52 2.51 47.75
N ASP A 599 17.38 2.09 46.83
CA ASP A 599 18.26 2.96 46.06
C ASP A 599 18.16 2.64 44.55
N ALA A 600 18.95 3.35 43.73
CA ALA A 600 18.99 3.12 42.29
C ALA A 600 19.71 1.81 41.89
N THR A 601 20.45 1.17 42.80
CA THR A 601 21.16 -0.10 42.56
C THR A 601 20.34 -1.34 42.92
N TYR A 602 19.18 -1.15 43.57
CA TYR A 602 18.24 -2.19 43.92
C TYR A 602 17.96 -3.17 42.76
N ALA A 603 17.96 -4.46 43.11
CA ALA A 603 17.60 -5.55 42.22
C ALA A 603 16.71 -6.55 42.98
N ASP A 604 15.77 -7.18 42.27
CA ASP A 604 14.98 -8.29 42.81
C ASP A 604 15.77 -9.61 42.80
N GLU A 605 15.12 -10.70 43.23
CA GLU A 605 15.73 -12.04 43.30
C GLU A 605 16.19 -12.58 41.92
N GLU A 606 15.65 -12.04 40.82
CA GLU A 606 16.05 -12.36 39.44
C GLU A 606 17.14 -11.42 38.90
N GLY A 607 17.64 -10.48 39.72
CA GLY A 607 18.63 -9.49 39.32
C GLY A 607 18.07 -8.38 38.42
N ILE A 608 16.75 -8.30 38.24
CA ILE A 608 16.10 -7.23 37.48
C ILE A 608 16.15 -5.96 38.33
N THR A 609 16.48 -4.83 37.72
CA THR A 609 16.54 -3.51 38.41
C THR A 609 15.38 -2.61 37.98
N PRO A 610 15.05 -1.55 38.75
CA PRO A 610 14.09 -0.53 38.34
C PRO A 610 14.34 0.03 36.93
N LEU A 611 15.62 0.13 36.53
CA LEU A 611 16.01 0.61 35.21
C LEU A 611 15.58 -0.33 34.07
N HIS A 612 15.49 -1.65 34.29
CA HIS A 612 14.94 -2.59 33.30
C HIS A 612 13.45 -2.33 33.06
N TRP A 613 12.67 -2.19 34.13
CA TRP A 613 11.22 -1.92 34.06
C TRP A 613 10.91 -0.56 33.44
N ALA A 614 11.67 0.48 33.78
CA ALA A 614 11.56 1.79 33.13
C ALA A 614 11.91 1.71 31.63
N SER A 615 12.96 0.95 31.28
CA SER A 615 13.47 0.82 29.92
C SER A 615 12.49 0.14 28.96
N ILE A 616 11.92 -1.01 29.34
CA ILE A 616 10.98 -1.75 28.48
C ILE A 616 9.63 -1.04 28.30
N ASN A 617 9.24 -0.18 29.25
CA ASN A 617 8.00 0.60 29.21
C ASN A 617 8.16 2.01 28.62
N ASN A 618 9.34 2.34 28.07
CA ASN A 618 9.66 3.65 27.47
C ASN A 618 9.54 4.84 28.43
N GLN A 619 9.79 4.62 29.73
CA GLN A 619 9.73 5.65 30.76
C GLN A 619 11.01 6.50 30.77
N TYR A 620 11.25 7.25 29.69
CA TYR A 620 12.50 7.99 29.46
C TYR A 620 12.93 8.85 30.65
N ALA A 621 12.00 9.59 31.24
CA ALA A 621 12.30 10.48 32.37
C ALA A 621 12.68 9.71 33.64
N MET A 622 12.03 8.56 33.90
CA MET A 622 12.39 7.64 34.97
C MET A 622 13.75 6.98 34.72
N CYS A 623 14.04 6.57 33.48
CA CYS A 623 15.35 6.03 33.11
C CYS A 623 16.46 7.05 33.40
N LYS A 624 16.25 8.33 33.00
CA LYS A 624 17.20 9.40 33.27
C LYS A 624 17.38 9.62 34.78
N PHE A 625 16.30 9.71 35.54
CA PHE A 625 16.32 9.86 36.99
C PHE A 625 17.13 8.75 37.68
N LEU A 626 16.88 7.49 37.34
CA LEU A 626 17.58 6.33 37.91
C LEU A 626 19.08 6.33 37.57
N ILE A 627 19.44 6.70 36.34
CA ILE A 627 20.84 6.83 35.91
C ILE A 627 21.54 7.96 36.67
N GLU A 628 20.88 9.11 36.86
CA GLU A 628 21.42 10.25 37.62
C GLU A 628 21.61 9.93 39.11
N HIS A 629 20.88 8.95 39.66
CA HIS A 629 21.04 8.42 41.02
C HIS A 629 21.96 7.19 41.12
N GLY A 630 22.66 6.81 40.03
CA GLY A 630 23.71 5.80 40.07
C GLY A 630 23.29 4.36 39.74
N ALA A 631 22.15 4.16 39.06
CA ALA A 631 21.72 2.82 38.62
C ALA A 631 22.77 2.10 37.75
N GLU A 632 22.97 0.80 37.97
CA GLU A 632 23.86 -0.04 37.18
C GLU A 632 23.33 -0.23 35.73
N ILE A 633 23.78 0.62 34.81
CA ILE A 633 23.32 0.67 33.41
C ILE A 633 23.49 -0.67 32.67
N ASN A 634 24.58 -1.40 32.95
CA ASN A 634 24.93 -2.66 32.31
C ASN A 634 24.61 -3.90 33.18
N LYS A 635 23.77 -3.75 34.23
CA LYS A 635 23.30 -4.91 35.01
C LYS A 635 22.58 -5.88 34.08
N LYS A 636 22.81 -7.18 34.27
CA LYS A 636 22.01 -8.24 33.61
C LYS A 636 20.99 -8.77 34.60
N GLY A 637 19.73 -8.93 34.16
CA GLY A 637 18.65 -9.46 35.00
C GLY A 637 17.60 -10.27 34.23
N GLY A 638 16.78 -11.00 35.00
CA GLY A 638 15.68 -11.83 34.52
C GLY A 638 16.14 -13.11 33.82
N GLU A 639 15.17 -13.95 33.42
CA GLU A 639 15.42 -15.24 32.75
C GLU A 639 16.33 -15.16 31.50
N SER A 640 16.33 -14.01 30.81
CA SER A 640 17.16 -13.77 29.62
C SER A 640 18.59 -13.32 29.94
N ILE A 641 18.91 -12.99 31.20
CA ILE A 641 20.22 -12.48 31.62
C ILE A 641 20.63 -11.29 30.70
N ALA A 642 19.69 -10.38 30.46
CA ALA A 642 19.82 -9.27 29.52
C ALA A 642 19.87 -7.93 30.25
N THR A 643 20.39 -6.89 29.57
CA THR A 643 20.56 -5.54 30.11
C THR A 643 19.33 -4.63 29.87
N PRO A 644 19.19 -3.50 30.60
CA PRO A 644 18.17 -2.49 30.31
C PRO A 644 18.20 -1.98 28.86
N LEU A 645 19.40 -1.86 28.27
CA LEU A 645 19.60 -1.49 26.87
C LEU A 645 18.95 -2.50 25.91
N GLN A 646 19.16 -3.80 26.16
CA GLN A 646 18.56 -4.87 25.38
C GLN A 646 17.02 -4.91 25.55
N TRP A 647 16.51 -4.69 26.77
CA TRP A 647 15.08 -4.59 27.05
C TRP A 647 14.42 -3.40 26.31
N ALA A 648 15.06 -2.23 26.26
CA ALA A 648 14.61 -1.08 25.46
C ALA A 648 14.65 -1.38 23.95
N ALA A 649 15.72 -2.04 23.46
CA ALA A 649 15.88 -2.42 22.06
C ALA A 649 14.83 -3.46 21.61
N GLN A 650 14.47 -4.42 22.46
CA GLN A 650 13.44 -5.44 22.20
C GLN A 650 12.05 -4.83 21.93
N ARG A 651 11.76 -3.64 22.46
CA ARG A 651 10.52 -2.89 22.19
C ARG A 651 10.69 -1.73 21.20
N CYS A 652 11.88 -1.59 20.62
CA CYS A 652 12.27 -0.54 19.68
C CYS A 652 12.21 0.89 20.24
N HIS A 653 12.46 1.09 21.53
CA HIS A 653 12.42 2.40 22.19
C HIS A 653 13.69 3.22 21.94
N TYR A 654 13.90 3.66 20.70
CA TYR A 654 15.17 4.24 20.24
C TYR A 654 15.61 5.52 20.99
N TYR A 655 14.70 6.31 21.56
CA TYR A 655 15.06 7.43 22.44
C TYR A 655 15.69 6.96 23.76
N THR A 656 15.09 5.93 24.38
CA THR A 656 15.57 5.33 25.63
C THR A 656 16.87 4.54 25.41
N VAL A 657 16.98 3.84 24.27
CA VAL A 657 18.25 3.25 23.80
C VAL A 657 19.34 4.31 23.66
N ASN A 658 19.05 5.44 23.01
CA ASN A 658 20.01 6.54 22.87
C ASN A 658 20.45 7.11 24.23
N LEU A 659 19.53 7.31 25.17
CA LEU A 659 19.83 7.76 26.53
C LEU A 659 20.81 6.80 27.22
N LEU A 660 20.51 5.50 27.21
CA LEU A 660 21.36 4.48 27.83
C LEU A 660 22.76 4.45 27.21
N LEU A 661 22.87 4.53 25.87
CA LEU A 661 24.14 4.59 25.15
C LEU A 661 24.95 5.85 25.49
N GLN A 662 24.29 7.02 25.61
CA GLN A 662 24.94 8.28 26.00
C GLN A 662 25.54 8.23 27.42
N HIS A 663 24.96 7.43 28.31
CA HIS A 663 25.47 7.22 29.67
C HIS A 663 26.39 5.98 29.81
N GLY A 664 26.82 5.36 28.71
CA GLY A 664 27.83 4.28 28.74
C GLY A 664 27.28 2.85 28.79
N ALA A 665 26.04 2.63 28.37
CA ALA A 665 25.56 1.27 28.10
C ALA A 665 26.38 0.61 26.98
N ASP A 666 26.84 -0.62 27.19
CA ASP A 666 27.63 -1.36 26.19
C ASP A 666 26.70 -2.22 25.31
N PRO A 667 26.54 -1.89 24.02
CA PRO A 667 25.68 -2.65 23.12
C PRO A 667 26.23 -4.03 22.73
N LEU A 668 27.51 -4.31 22.98
CA LEU A 668 28.17 -5.58 22.67
C LEU A 668 27.89 -6.67 23.72
N ILE A 669 27.38 -6.29 24.89
CA ILE A 669 26.95 -7.24 25.91
C ILE A 669 25.88 -8.18 25.34
N THR A 670 26.09 -9.48 25.51
CA THR A 670 25.18 -10.55 25.08
C THR A 670 24.23 -10.98 26.18
N ASP A 671 23.02 -11.40 25.80
CA ASP A 671 22.08 -12.11 26.67
C ASP A 671 22.46 -13.60 26.86
N ALA A 672 21.63 -14.37 27.57
CA ALA A 672 21.82 -15.80 27.80
C ALA A 672 21.86 -16.65 26.51
N GLN A 673 21.32 -16.14 25.39
CA GLN A 673 21.29 -16.79 24.09
C GLN A 673 22.45 -16.34 23.19
N GLY A 674 23.28 -15.38 23.62
CA GLY A 674 24.37 -14.82 22.84
C GLY A 674 23.98 -13.62 21.97
N TYR A 675 22.75 -13.10 22.08
CA TYR A 675 22.33 -11.95 21.29
C TYR A 675 22.79 -10.65 21.92
N ASN A 676 23.52 -9.86 21.16
CA ASN A 676 23.85 -8.48 21.52
C ASN A 676 22.67 -7.54 21.19
N THR A 677 22.84 -6.24 21.45
CA THR A 677 21.78 -5.25 21.19
C THR A 677 21.41 -5.14 19.71
N LEU A 678 22.34 -5.36 18.78
CA LEU A 678 22.10 -5.31 17.34
C LEU A 678 21.26 -6.51 16.87
N HIS A 679 21.55 -7.72 17.35
CA HIS A 679 20.74 -8.92 17.13
C HIS A 679 19.30 -8.72 17.61
N ILE A 680 19.12 -8.26 18.86
CA ILE A 680 17.80 -8.02 19.44
C ILE A 680 17.01 -6.97 18.66
N SER A 681 17.66 -5.87 18.23
CA SER A 681 17.01 -4.85 17.41
C SER A 681 16.50 -5.37 16.05
N THR A 682 17.16 -6.40 15.51
CA THR A 682 16.86 -6.97 14.19
C THR A 682 15.55 -7.76 14.19
N PHE A 683 15.18 -8.40 15.30
CA PHE A 683 13.98 -9.26 15.37
C PHE A 683 12.66 -8.54 15.07
N ASN A 684 12.58 -7.23 15.31
CA ASN A 684 11.41 -6.40 15.05
C ASN A 684 11.41 -5.70 13.68
N GLY A 685 12.54 -5.71 12.96
CA GLY A 685 12.67 -5.04 11.67
C GLY A 685 12.65 -3.51 11.71
N ASN A 686 12.88 -2.88 12.87
CA ASN A 686 12.90 -1.42 12.98
C ASN A 686 14.23 -0.84 12.49
N VAL A 687 14.21 -0.35 11.25
CA VAL A 687 15.40 0.17 10.55
C VAL A 687 15.96 1.45 11.21
N LEU A 688 15.14 2.26 11.89
CA LEU A 688 15.62 3.46 12.58
C LEU A 688 16.50 3.10 13.78
N LEU A 689 16.10 2.09 14.57
CA LEU A 689 16.90 1.59 15.68
C LEU A 689 18.22 0.96 15.19
N ILE A 690 18.16 0.13 14.15
CA ILE A 690 19.38 -0.45 13.53
C ILE A 690 20.31 0.65 13.02
N THR A 691 19.77 1.68 12.38
CA THR A 691 20.56 2.82 11.87
C THR A 691 21.24 3.57 13.02
N LEU A 692 20.49 3.89 14.08
CA LEU A 692 21.04 4.52 15.30
C LEU A 692 22.19 3.70 15.90
N LEU A 693 22.00 2.38 16.07
CA LEU A 693 22.98 1.48 16.65
C LEU A 693 24.27 1.39 15.80
N LEU A 694 24.14 1.28 14.48
CA LEU A 694 25.30 1.28 13.57
C LEU A 694 26.08 2.60 13.64
N HIS A 695 25.41 3.75 13.78
CA HIS A 695 26.08 5.05 14.00
C HIS A 695 26.84 5.18 15.33
N GLN A 696 26.68 4.24 16.28
CA GLN A 696 27.53 4.16 17.48
C GLN A 696 28.85 3.40 17.26
N GLY A 697 29.10 2.86 16.05
CA GLY A 697 30.35 2.16 15.73
C GLY A 697 30.35 0.68 16.11
N ILE A 698 29.18 0.09 16.37
CA ILE A 698 29.03 -1.36 16.59
C ILE A 698 29.47 -2.11 15.32
N PRO A 699 30.31 -3.16 15.41
CA PRO A 699 30.67 -3.97 14.26
C PRO A 699 29.42 -4.61 13.64
N VAL A 700 29.36 -4.67 12.30
CA VAL A 700 28.13 -5.08 11.59
C VAL A 700 27.93 -6.59 11.61
N ASP A 701 29.02 -7.34 11.48
CA ASP A 701 29.07 -8.81 11.47
C ASP A 701 29.50 -9.37 12.84
N VAL A 702 28.96 -8.84 13.95
CA VAL A 702 29.07 -9.55 15.24
C VAL A 702 28.29 -10.87 15.14
N LEU A 703 28.84 -11.92 15.74
CA LEU A 703 28.27 -13.26 15.78
C LEU A 703 27.49 -13.47 17.10
N ASP A 704 26.39 -14.22 17.04
CA ASP A 704 25.77 -14.81 18.23
C ASP A 704 26.45 -16.15 18.64
N SER A 705 25.92 -16.81 19.68
CA SER A 705 26.44 -18.09 20.19
C SER A 705 26.39 -19.27 19.19
N PHE A 706 25.77 -19.10 18.03
CA PHE A 706 25.67 -20.11 16.96
C PHE A 706 26.34 -19.65 15.65
N GLY A 707 27.06 -18.51 15.68
CA GLY A 707 27.75 -17.98 14.53
C GLY A 707 26.88 -17.15 13.56
N HIS A 708 25.63 -16.80 13.90
CA HIS A 708 24.82 -15.97 13.00
C HIS A 708 25.14 -14.49 13.12
N THR A 709 25.08 -13.76 12.00
CA THR A 709 25.15 -12.28 11.98
C THR A 709 23.76 -11.64 11.99
N SER A 710 23.70 -10.34 12.33
CA SER A 710 22.48 -9.53 12.19
C SER A 710 21.92 -9.51 10.76
N LEU A 711 22.77 -9.64 9.73
CA LEU A 711 22.33 -9.79 8.33
C LEU A 711 21.55 -11.11 8.11
N MET A 712 22.00 -12.22 8.70
CA MET A 712 21.31 -13.51 8.62
C MET A 712 19.96 -13.46 9.33
N TRP A 713 19.89 -12.87 10.52
CA TRP A 713 18.63 -12.67 11.24
C TRP A 713 17.64 -11.79 10.47
N ALA A 714 18.10 -10.71 9.83
CA ALA A 714 17.27 -9.87 8.96
C ALA A 714 16.77 -10.62 7.72
N ALA A 715 17.60 -11.50 7.16
CA ALA A 715 17.25 -12.36 6.03
C ALA A 715 16.19 -13.41 6.42
N TYR A 716 16.40 -14.14 7.52
CA TYR A 716 15.47 -15.11 8.09
C TYR A 716 14.10 -14.50 8.43
N LYS A 717 14.07 -13.35 9.12
CA LYS A 717 12.83 -12.63 9.41
C LYS A 717 12.22 -11.95 8.17
N GLY A 718 12.94 -11.91 7.04
CA GLY A 718 12.45 -11.40 5.77
C GLY A 718 12.24 -9.88 5.77
N PHE A 719 13.20 -9.12 6.31
CA PHE A 719 13.15 -7.66 6.42
C PHE A 719 14.10 -6.99 5.39
N PRO A 720 13.66 -6.72 4.14
CA PRO A 720 14.55 -6.29 3.07
C PRO A 720 15.15 -4.90 3.28
N GLN A 721 14.54 -4.06 4.12
CA GLN A 721 15.07 -2.73 4.46
C GLN A 721 16.23 -2.83 5.46
N CYS A 722 16.14 -3.73 6.44
CA CYS A 722 17.25 -4.04 7.37
C CYS A 722 18.42 -4.65 6.60
N VAL A 723 18.14 -5.61 5.70
CA VAL A 723 19.13 -6.19 4.78
C VAL A 723 19.83 -5.10 3.95
N ASP A 724 19.09 -4.18 3.31
CA ASP A 724 19.65 -3.07 2.53
C ASP A 724 20.51 -2.11 3.37
N VAL A 725 20.19 -1.90 4.67
CA VAL A 725 21.02 -1.09 5.57
C VAL A 725 22.28 -1.82 6.02
N PHE A 726 22.20 -3.07 6.46
CA PHE A 726 23.36 -3.87 6.85
C PHE A 726 24.37 -4.00 5.69
N LEU A 727 23.88 -4.28 4.47
CA LEU A 727 24.72 -4.38 3.27
C LEU A 727 25.38 -3.04 2.90
N ARG A 728 24.70 -1.90 3.08
CA ARG A 728 25.32 -0.56 2.90
C ARG A 728 26.37 -0.24 3.94
N TRP A 729 26.22 -0.78 5.14
CA TRP A 729 27.18 -0.66 6.24
C TRP A 729 28.36 -1.64 6.15
N GLY A 730 28.37 -2.50 5.12
CA GLY A 730 29.50 -3.39 4.83
C GLY A 730 29.36 -4.80 5.39
N ALA A 731 28.17 -5.22 5.82
CA ALA A 731 27.91 -6.61 6.23
C ALA A 731 28.32 -7.62 5.14
N SER A 732 29.04 -8.65 5.54
CA SER A 732 29.56 -9.67 4.63
C SER A 732 28.44 -10.59 4.12
N VAL A 733 28.13 -10.49 2.82
CA VAL A 733 27.26 -11.46 2.12
C VAL A 733 27.81 -12.89 2.08
N HIS A 734 29.10 -13.06 2.38
CA HIS A 734 29.81 -14.34 2.40
C HIS A 734 30.01 -14.89 3.81
N ALA A 735 29.58 -14.18 4.86
CA ALA A 735 29.52 -14.76 6.20
C ALA A 735 28.62 -15.99 6.20
N ALA A 736 29.04 -17.01 6.93
CA ALA A 736 28.33 -18.26 7.15
C ALA A 736 28.39 -18.59 8.64
N ASP A 737 27.33 -19.19 9.17
CA ASP A 737 27.28 -19.71 10.54
C ASP A 737 28.06 -21.02 10.69
N GLU A 738 28.00 -21.61 11.90
CA GLU A 738 28.68 -22.85 12.24
C GLU A 738 28.28 -24.05 11.35
N GLN A 739 27.11 -24.01 10.70
CA GLN A 739 26.64 -25.08 9.79
C GLN A 739 26.88 -24.73 8.30
N GLY A 740 27.56 -23.60 8.03
CA GLY A 740 27.88 -23.12 6.69
C GLY A 740 26.71 -22.44 5.96
N PHE A 741 25.63 -22.07 6.64
CA PHE A 741 24.51 -21.35 6.03
C PHE A 741 24.85 -19.85 5.94
N THR A 742 24.85 -19.34 4.71
CA THR A 742 25.02 -17.91 4.45
C THR A 742 23.70 -17.15 4.60
N ALA A 743 23.75 -15.81 4.70
CA ALA A 743 22.55 -14.96 4.70
C ALA A 743 21.59 -15.23 3.52
N LEU A 744 22.09 -15.72 2.37
CA LEU A 744 21.26 -16.10 1.23
C LEU A 744 20.43 -17.37 1.51
N HIS A 745 20.97 -18.34 2.24
CA HIS A 745 20.21 -19.51 2.68
C HIS A 745 19.14 -19.12 3.70
N TRP A 746 19.49 -18.27 4.67
CA TRP A 746 18.53 -17.75 5.65
C TRP A 746 17.38 -16.95 5.01
N ALA A 747 17.64 -16.19 3.94
CA ALA A 747 16.61 -15.47 3.18
C ALA A 747 15.55 -16.40 2.54
N LEU A 748 15.93 -17.65 2.23
CA LEU A 748 15.05 -18.64 1.62
C LEU A 748 14.09 -19.30 2.60
N VAL A 749 14.33 -19.23 3.92
CA VAL A 749 13.44 -19.84 4.93
C VAL A 749 12.07 -19.18 4.95
N LYS A 750 12.02 -17.85 4.85
CA LYS A 750 10.76 -17.09 4.70
C LYS A 750 10.42 -16.79 3.23
N GLY A 751 11.36 -17.03 2.31
CA GLY A 751 11.15 -16.82 0.88
C GLY A 751 10.85 -15.38 0.49
N ASN A 752 11.37 -14.37 1.20
CA ASN A 752 11.10 -12.98 0.85
C ASN A 752 11.94 -12.57 -0.38
N PRO A 753 11.33 -12.32 -1.56
CA PRO A 753 12.07 -12.03 -2.78
C PRO A 753 12.90 -10.75 -2.69
N GLY A 754 12.49 -9.77 -1.86
CA GLY A 754 13.26 -8.54 -1.65
C GLY A 754 14.57 -8.76 -0.88
N CYS A 755 14.60 -9.71 0.06
CA CYS A 755 15.82 -10.06 0.80
C CYS A 755 16.78 -10.83 -0.12
N ILE A 756 16.26 -11.86 -0.79
CA ILE A 756 17.01 -12.70 -1.73
C ILE A 756 17.60 -11.82 -2.86
N LEU A 757 16.78 -10.93 -3.45
CA LEU A 757 17.23 -9.97 -4.47
C LEU A 757 18.38 -9.11 -3.95
N LYS A 758 18.24 -8.47 -2.78
CA LYS A 758 19.29 -7.58 -2.24
C LYS A 758 20.59 -8.32 -1.93
N ILE A 759 20.51 -9.50 -1.34
CA ILE A 759 21.71 -10.29 -1.02
C ILE A 759 22.45 -10.70 -2.31
N ILE A 760 21.72 -11.07 -3.38
CA ILE A 760 22.31 -11.36 -4.70
C ILE A 760 22.83 -10.08 -5.40
N GLU A 761 22.14 -8.94 -5.31
CA GLU A 761 22.59 -7.65 -5.87
C GLU A 761 23.94 -7.19 -5.27
N TYR A 762 24.20 -7.51 -3.99
CA TYR A 762 25.48 -7.25 -3.32
C TYR A 762 26.54 -8.35 -3.52
N GLY A 763 26.29 -9.32 -4.42
CA GLY A 763 27.30 -10.27 -4.88
C GLY A 763 27.38 -11.60 -4.12
N ALA A 764 26.35 -11.96 -3.33
CA ALA A 764 26.32 -13.27 -2.68
C ALA A 764 26.49 -14.43 -3.67
N ASP A 765 27.24 -15.45 -3.23
CA ASP A 765 27.42 -16.66 -4.03
C ASP A 765 26.15 -17.51 -4.03
N ARG A 766 25.60 -17.71 -5.23
CA ARG A 766 24.40 -18.50 -5.50
C ARG A 766 24.65 -20.01 -5.43
N PHE A 767 25.92 -20.41 -5.42
CA PHE A 767 26.38 -21.80 -5.39
C PHE A 767 27.12 -22.17 -4.09
N ALA A 768 27.14 -21.26 -3.11
CA ALA A 768 27.70 -21.52 -1.78
C ALA A 768 27.12 -22.81 -1.21
N LYS A 769 27.95 -23.62 -0.54
CA LYS A 769 27.52 -24.88 0.06
C LYS A 769 27.62 -24.81 1.57
N THR A 770 26.56 -25.25 2.23
CA THR A 770 26.57 -25.58 3.67
C THR A 770 27.49 -26.78 3.95
N GLU A 771 27.78 -27.07 5.22
CA GLU A 771 28.54 -28.28 5.58
C GLU A 771 27.88 -29.58 5.07
N SER A 772 26.55 -29.59 5.02
CA SER A 772 25.75 -30.69 4.45
C SER A 772 25.80 -30.78 2.91
N GLY A 773 26.54 -29.89 2.24
CA GLY A 773 26.68 -29.82 0.79
C GLY A 773 25.51 -29.17 0.05
N LYS A 774 24.46 -28.76 0.75
CA LYS A 774 23.27 -28.09 0.18
C LYS A 774 23.63 -26.69 -0.32
N THR A 775 23.11 -26.34 -1.49
CA THR A 775 23.18 -24.99 -2.09
C THR A 775 21.87 -24.22 -1.86
N PRO A 776 21.84 -22.89 -2.07
CA PRO A 776 20.61 -22.10 -2.01
C PRO A 776 19.49 -22.66 -2.89
N ALA A 777 19.80 -23.15 -4.09
CA ALA A 777 18.81 -23.78 -4.97
C ALA A 777 18.20 -25.06 -4.36
N VAL A 778 18.98 -25.88 -3.66
CA VAL A 778 18.48 -27.08 -2.95
C VAL A 778 17.63 -26.66 -1.74
N THR A 779 18.09 -25.69 -0.94
CA THR A 779 17.34 -25.14 0.19
C THR A 779 16.01 -24.53 -0.25
N ALA A 780 15.96 -23.86 -1.40
CA ALA A 780 14.72 -23.34 -1.98
C ALA A 780 13.72 -24.45 -2.36
N THR A 781 14.20 -25.64 -2.77
CA THR A 781 13.35 -26.84 -2.99
C THR A 781 12.81 -27.37 -1.67
N GLU A 782 13.70 -27.63 -0.71
CA GLU A 782 13.34 -28.23 0.58
C GLU A 782 12.33 -27.39 1.37
N LEU A 783 12.42 -26.05 1.26
CA LEU A 783 11.56 -25.10 1.96
C LEU A 783 10.38 -24.59 1.11
N ASN A 784 10.19 -25.12 -0.10
CA ASN A 784 9.14 -24.72 -1.04
C ASN A 784 9.12 -23.20 -1.38
N THR A 785 10.29 -22.56 -1.43
CA THR A 785 10.44 -21.12 -1.74
C THR A 785 11.01 -20.85 -3.15
N GLN A 786 11.02 -21.88 -4.01
CA GLN A 786 11.47 -21.83 -5.41
C GLN A 786 10.94 -20.64 -6.22
N GLY A 787 9.65 -20.30 -6.07
CA GLY A 787 9.06 -19.15 -6.78
C GLY A 787 9.72 -17.81 -6.44
N ALA A 788 10.15 -17.62 -5.19
CA ALA A 788 10.86 -16.41 -4.76
C ALA A 788 12.33 -16.44 -5.19
N TRP A 789 12.97 -17.62 -5.12
CA TRP A 789 14.34 -17.86 -5.59
C TRP A 789 14.50 -17.57 -7.09
N HIS A 790 13.76 -18.28 -7.95
CA HIS A 790 13.82 -18.08 -9.41
C HIS A 790 13.41 -16.66 -9.81
N ARG A 791 12.49 -16.02 -9.07
CA ARG A 791 12.17 -14.62 -9.30
C ARG A 791 13.38 -13.71 -9.03
N ALA A 792 14.02 -13.84 -7.88
CA ALA A 792 15.16 -13.00 -7.51
C ALA A 792 16.35 -13.23 -8.45
N LEU A 793 16.62 -14.48 -8.84
CA LEU A 793 17.58 -14.83 -9.89
C LEU A 793 17.26 -14.10 -11.20
N ARG A 794 16.03 -14.26 -11.72
CA ARG A 794 15.58 -13.57 -12.93
C ARG A 794 15.74 -12.06 -12.80
N GLU A 795 15.37 -11.44 -11.68
CA GLU A 795 15.47 -9.98 -11.46
C GLU A 795 16.91 -9.45 -11.41
N CYS A 796 17.85 -10.23 -10.89
CA CYS A 796 19.29 -9.95 -10.99
C CYS A 796 19.88 -10.27 -12.38
N GLY A 797 19.11 -10.91 -13.28
CA GLY A 797 19.54 -11.26 -14.63
C GLY A 797 20.31 -12.58 -14.71
N TYR A 798 19.99 -13.52 -13.84
CA TYR A 798 20.38 -14.92 -13.89
C TYR A 798 19.24 -15.79 -14.47
N ASP A 799 19.58 -16.99 -14.95
CA ASP A 799 18.60 -18.05 -15.28
C ASP A 799 18.12 -18.78 -14.00
N GLU A 800 17.31 -19.83 -14.15
CA GLU A 800 16.79 -20.59 -12.99
C GLU A 800 17.87 -21.42 -12.29
N ASP A 801 18.93 -21.82 -13.01
CA ASP A 801 20.10 -22.53 -12.47
C ASP A 801 21.09 -21.59 -11.75
N GLY A 802 20.94 -20.27 -11.88
CA GLY A 802 21.78 -19.25 -11.23
C GLY A 802 23.01 -18.81 -12.03
N HIS A 803 23.12 -19.22 -13.29
CA HIS A 803 24.10 -18.72 -14.26
C HIS A 803 23.61 -17.43 -14.92
N VAL A 804 24.50 -16.68 -15.59
CA VAL A 804 24.16 -15.35 -16.14
C VAL A 804 23.29 -15.52 -17.38
N ALA A 805 22.05 -15.01 -17.34
CA ALA A 805 21.13 -15.12 -18.46
C ALA A 805 21.63 -14.33 -19.69
N THR A 806 22.03 -15.04 -20.74
CA THR A 806 22.46 -14.47 -22.02
C THR A 806 21.32 -14.48 -23.04
N PRO A 807 20.98 -13.35 -23.68
CA PRO A 807 20.00 -13.34 -24.76
C PRO A 807 20.43 -14.19 -25.97
N PRO A 808 19.50 -14.90 -26.64
CA PRO A 808 19.82 -15.86 -27.71
C PRO A 808 20.09 -15.22 -29.09
N TRP A 809 20.26 -13.90 -29.18
CA TRP A 809 20.48 -13.19 -30.45
C TRP A 809 21.95 -12.82 -30.70
N PRO A 810 22.38 -12.69 -31.98
CA PRO A 810 23.75 -12.33 -32.33
C PRO A 810 24.22 -11.03 -31.65
N GLY A 811 25.45 -11.05 -31.13
CA GLY A 811 26.07 -9.90 -30.47
C GLY A 811 25.60 -9.63 -29.04
N SER A 812 24.75 -10.48 -28.44
CA SER A 812 24.26 -10.38 -27.04
C SER A 812 25.36 -10.00 -26.02
N SER A 813 26.57 -10.54 -26.18
CA SER A 813 27.76 -10.25 -25.37
C SER A 813 28.20 -8.78 -25.36
N TYR A 814 27.94 -7.99 -26.40
CA TYR A 814 28.23 -6.55 -26.43
C TYR A 814 27.21 -5.76 -25.58
N PHE A 815 25.94 -6.17 -25.58
CA PHE A 815 24.88 -5.55 -24.78
C PHE A 815 25.04 -5.80 -23.28
N LEU A 816 25.58 -6.97 -22.90
CA LEU A 816 25.77 -7.35 -21.50
C LEU A 816 26.81 -6.49 -20.74
N LYS A 817 27.70 -5.77 -21.43
CA LYS A 817 28.72 -4.90 -20.81
C LYS A 817 28.13 -3.68 -20.08
N ASP A 818 27.00 -3.16 -20.56
CA ASP A 818 26.26 -2.06 -19.90
C ASP A 818 24.77 -2.16 -20.24
N LYS A 819 24.10 -3.14 -19.59
CA LYS A 819 22.67 -3.42 -19.75
C LYS A 819 21.81 -2.14 -19.61
N ARG A 820 22.16 -1.28 -18.65
CA ARG A 820 21.41 -0.04 -18.33
C ARG A 820 21.55 1.01 -19.42
N ALA A 821 22.77 1.35 -19.83
CA ALA A 821 22.99 2.39 -20.84
C ALA A 821 22.43 1.98 -22.21
N PHE A 822 22.49 0.69 -22.55
CA PHE A 822 21.86 0.18 -23.77
C PHE A 822 20.32 0.29 -23.68
N ALA A 823 19.69 -0.30 -22.66
CA ALA A 823 18.24 -0.28 -22.51
C ALA A 823 17.68 1.15 -22.49
N THR A 824 18.36 2.08 -21.83
CA THR A 824 17.99 3.51 -21.80
C THR A 824 17.99 4.13 -23.20
N ARG A 825 19.04 3.90 -24.01
CA ARG A 825 19.14 4.47 -25.36
C ARG A 825 18.17 3.80 -26.33
N PHE A 826 18.07 2.48 -26.30
CA PHE A 826 17.16 1.72 -27.15
C PHE A 826 15.70 2.13 -26.89
N LEU A 827 15.26 2.09 -25.63
CA LEU A 827 13.87 2.42 -25.29
C LEU A 827 13.53 3.90 -25.49
N PHE A 828 14.51 4.81 -25.53
CA PHE A 828 14.28 6.21 -25.90
C PHE A 828 14.15 6.41 -27.43
N LEU A 829 14.98 5.72 -28.23
CA LEU A 829 15.02 5.91 -29.69
C LEU A 829 14.02 5.03 -30.46
N TRP A 830 13.72 3.84 -29.97
CA TRP A 830 12.80 2.90 -30.64
C TRP A 830 11.39 3.47 -30.88
N PRO A 831 10.80 4.29 -29.96
CA PRO A 831 9.56 5.01 -30.22
C PRO A 831 9.55 5.91 -31.48
N PHE A 832 10.70 6.39 -31.96
CA PHE A 832 10.76 7.17 -33.21
C PHE A 832 10.44 6.29 -34.42
N LEU A 833 10.96 5.06 -34.46
CA LEU A 833 10.66 4.10 -35.54
C LEU A 833 9.22 3.60 -35.46
N LEU A 834 8.70 3.36 -34.25
CA LEU A 834 7.31 2.98 -34.01
C LEU A 834 6.33 4.08 -34.47
N THR A 835 6.53 5.32 -34.03
CA THR A 835 5.65 6.45 -34.40
C THR A 835 5.67 6.70 -35.91
N TRP A 836 6.86 6.71 -36.52
CA TRP A 836 7.00 6.81 -37.98
C TRP A 836 6.27 5.68 -38.71
N GLY A 837 6.51 4.41 -38.34
CA GLY A 837 5.92 3.26 -39.00
C GLY A 837 4.38 3.22 -38.91
N VAL A 838 3.82 3.60 -37.77
CA VAL A 838 2.37 3.69 -37.57
C VAL A 838 1.77 4.80 -38.44
N LEU A 839 2.34 6.01 -38.41
CA LEU A 839 1.87 7.12 -39.24
C LEU A 839 1.95 6.79 -40.74
N PHE A 840 3.07 6.21 -41.19
CA PHE A 840 3.31 5.81 -42.57
C PHE A 840 2.31 4.74 -43.06
N VAL A 841 2.01 3.73 -42.23
CA VAL A 841 1.03 2.69 -42.58
C VAL A 841 -0.38 3.28 -42.66
N LEU A 842 -0.77 4.12 -41.70
CA LEU A 842 -2.09 4.77 -41.71
C LEU A 842 -2.25 5.75 -42.87
N SER A 843 -1.18 6.42 -43.31
CA SER A 843 -1.22 7.36 -44.44
C SER A 843 -1.15 6.71 -45.81
N ARG A 844 -0.57 5.51 -45.94
CA ARG A 844 -0.34 4.86 -47.24
C ARG A 844 -1.38 3.83 -47.65
N PHE A 845 -2.12 3.26 -46.70
CA PHE A 845 -3.11 2.21 -46.94
C PHE A 845 -4.54 2.67 -46.63
N PRO A 846 -5.57 2.22 -47.38
CA PRO A 846 -6.97 2.51 -47.07
C PRO A 846 -7.34 2.06 -45.66
N VAL A 847 -8.19 2.81 -44.96
CA VAL A 847 -8.52 2.64 -43.51
C VAL A 847 -8.77 1.18 -43.09
N ILE A 848 -9.51 0.43 -43.91
CA ILE A 848 -9.86 -0.99 -43.69
C ILE A 848 -8.62 -1.89 -43.53
N LEU A 849 -7.55 -1.60 -44.27
CA LEU A 849 -6.27 -2.34 -44.22
C LEU A 849 -5.21 -1.63 -43.36
N GLY A 850 -5.21 -0.29 -43.37
CA GLY A 850 -4.28 0.54 -42.62
C GLY A 850 -4.40 0.35 -41.11
N ILE A 851 -5.61 0.28 -40.55
CA ILE A 851 -5.80 0.05 -39.10
C ILE A 851 -5.24 -1.31 -38.66
N PRO A 852 -5.59 -2.46 -39.29
CA PRO A 852 -4.98 -3.75 -38.96
C PRO A 852 -3.45 -3.78 -39.10
N LEU A 853 -2.89 -3.19 -40.16
CA LEU A 853 -1.42 -3.16 -40.36
C LEU A 853 -0.73 -2.24 -39.34
N ALA A 854 -1.36 -1.14 -38.92
CA ALA A 854 -0.84 -0.27 -37.87
C ALA A 854 -0.84 -0.98 -36.51
N LEU A 855 -1.91 -1.70 -36.18
CA LEU A 855 -1.98 -2.54 -34.98
C LEU A 855 -0.93 -3.65 -34.99
N LEU A 856 -0.67 -4.29 -36.13
CA LEU A 856 0.41 -5.26 -36.30
C LEU A 856 1.79 -4.62 -36.10
N THR A 857 2.00 -3.41 -36.63
CA THR A 857 3.25 -2.65 -36.47
C THR A 857 3.50 -2.26 -35.01
N ILE A 858 2.45 -1.84 -34.28
CA ILE A 858 2.49 -1.58 -32.84
C ILE A 858 2.83 -2.86 -32.08
N TYR A 859 2.13 -3.97 -32.37
CA TYR A 859 2.36 -5.26 -31.71
C TYR A 859 3.79 -5.76 -31.91
N ALA A 860 4.30 -5.78 -33.14
CA ALA A 860 5.67 -6.20 -33.44
C ALA A 860 6.70 -5.32 -32.72
N SER A 861 6.53 -3.99 -32.76
CA SER A 861 7.43 -3.04 -32.09
C SER A 861 7.43 -3.18 -30.57
N LEU A 862 6.27 -3.44 -29.96
CA LEU A 862 6.13 -3.68 -28.53
C LEU A 862 6.70 -5.04 -28.11
N ALA A 863 6.53 -6.08 -28.94
CA ALA A 863 7.13 -7.40 -28.72
C ALA A 863 8.66 -7.32 -28.73
N SER A 864 9.25 -6.65 -29.73
CA SER A 864 10.70 -6.39 -29.77
C SER A 864 11.20 -5.60 -28.56
N ALA A 865 10.44 -4.58 -28.13
CA ALA A 865 10.81 -3.80 -26.95
C ALA A 865 10.67 -4.60 -25.65
N LYS A 866 9.69 -5.51 -25.54
CA LYS A 866 9.51 -6.42 -24.40
C LYS A 866 10.70 -7.38 -24.26
N GLN A 867 11.19 -7.94 -25.37
CA GLN A 867 12.40 -8.79 -25.35
C GLN A 867 13.60 -8.06 -24.74
N VAL A 868 13.83 -6.78 -25.07
CA VAL A 868 14.89 -5.97 -24.45
C VAL A 868 14.59 -5.70 -22.96
N LEU A 869 13.33 -5.53 -22.60
CA LEU A 869 12.87 -5.21 -21.25
C LEU A 869 13.05 -6.37 -20.26
N GLU A 870 12.97 -7.63 -20.72
CA GLU A 870 13.16 -8.84 -19.92
C GLU A 870 14.61 -8.93 -19.38
N TYR A 871 15.62 -8.55 -20.19
CA TYR A 871 17.03 -8.49 -19.77
C TYR A 871 17.45 -7.12 -19.19
N ALA A 872 16.53 -6.16 -19.10
CA ALA A 872 16.79 -4.87 -18.46
C ALA A 872 16.93 -5.02 -16.94
N PRO A 873 17.67 -4.11 -16.26
CA PRO A 873 17.76 -4.06 -14.80
C PRO A 873 16.38 -4.08 -14.11
N SER A 874 16.32 -4.63 -12.90
CA SER A 874 15.09 -4.79 -12.09
C SER A 874 14.26 -3.50 -11.97
N ASP A 875 14.92 -2.34 -11.84
CA ASP A 875 14.26 -1.02 -11.75
C ASP A 875 13.66 -0.52 -13.08
N MET A 876 14.05 -1.11 -14.22
CA MET A 876 13.62 -0.71 -15.57
C MET A 876 12.60 -1.66 -16.21
N ARG A 877 12.20 -2.77 -15.58
CA ARG A 877 11.37 -3.86 -16.17
C ARG A 877 9.94 -3.51 -16.62
N HIS A 878 9.51 -2.26 -16.53
CA HIS A 878 8.20 -1.83 -17.03
C HIS A 878 8.36 -0.51 -17.79
N PHE A 879 7.72 -0.36 -18.95
CA PHE A 879 7.86 0.81 -19.83
C PHE A 879 7.76 2.17 -19.11
N HIS A 880 6.82 2.33 -18.17
CA HIS A 880 6.64 3.57 -17.40
C HIS A 880 7.79 3.89 -16.42
N LYS A 881 8.75 2.97 -16.20
CA LYS A 881 10.02 3.15 -15.46
C LYS A 881 11.22 3.37 -16.39
N THR A 882 10.99 3.51 -17.69
CA THR A 882 12.02 3.68 -18.74
C THR A 882 11.78 4.97 -19.52
N PRO A 883 12.74 5.45 -20.35
CA PRO A 883 12.53 6.65 -21.17
C PRO A 883 11.60 6.44 -22.37
N TRP A 884 10.87 5.31 -22.45
CA TRP A 884 9.95 5.00 -23.56
C TRP A 884 8.91 6.10 -23.83
N MET A 885 8.27 6.63 -22.79
CA MET A 885 7.25 7.68 -22.95
C MET A 885 7.88 9.01 -23.40
N ALA A 886 9.05 9.35 -22.86
CA ALA A 886 9.85 10.48 -23.36
C ALA A 886 10.27 10.29 -24.83
N GLY A 887 10.57 9.07 -25.25
CA GLY A 887 10.84 8.72 -26.65
C GLY A 887 9.63 8.96 -27.56
N ILE A 888 8.41 8.57 -27.16
CA ILE A 888 7.18 8.81 -27.94
C ILE A 888 6.97 10.31 -28.17
N PHE A 889 7.11 11.12 -27.12
CA PHE A 889 6.98 12.57 -27.24
C PHE A 889 8.09 13.18 -28.13
N ALA A 890 9.34 12.82 -27.88
CA ALA A 890 10.47 13.33 -28.65
C ALA A 890 10.40 12.94 -30.15
N GLY A 891 9.91 11.73 -30.45
CA GLY A 891 9.62 11.29 -31.82
C GLY A 891 8.49 12.09 -32.47
N SER A 892 7.38 12.30 -31.75
CA SER A 892 6.26 13.12 -32.23
C SER A 892 6.71 14.55 -32.55
N LEU A 893 7.45 15.18 -31.64
CA LEU A 893 8.01 16.53 -31.83
C LEU A 893 8.97 16.59 -33.03
N PHE A 894 9.79 15.55 -33.22
CA PHE A 894 10.71 15.45 -34.36
C PHE A 894 9.97 15.37 -35.71
N PHE A 895 8.94 14.53 -35.83
CA PHE A 895 8.19 14.41 -37.08
C PHE A 895 7.36 15.65 -37.41
N VAL A 896 6.76 16.32 -36.42
CA VAL A 896 6.12 17.64 -36.61
C VAL A 896 7.13 18.68 -37.10
N GLY A 897 8.36 18.67 -36.56
CA GLY A 897 9.41 19.59 -37.01
C GLY A 897 9.83 19.37 -38.46
N LEU A 898 9.92 18.10 -38.91
CA LEU A 898 10.21 17.77 -40.30
C LEU A 898 9.05 18.13 -41.24
N ASP A 899 7.83 17.76 -40.87
CA ASP A 899 6.62 17.99 -41.65
C ASP A 899 6.37 19.49 -41.84
N TRP A 900 6.48 20.27 -40.76
CA TRP A 900 6.45 21.72 -40.84
C TRP A 900 7.51 22.27 -41.79
N LEU A 901 8.78 21.89 -41.60
CA LEU A 901 9.91 22.48 -42.32
C LEU A 901 9.88 22.18 -43.83
N PHE A 902 9.48 20.96 -44.22
CA PHE A 902 9.58 20.49 -45.60
C PHE A 902 8.25 20.48 -46.37
N VAL A 903 7.10 20.48 -45.69
CA VAL A 903 5.76 20.37 -46.31
C VAL A 903 4.94 21.63 -46.05
N VAL A 904 4.61 21.92 -44.78
CA VAL A 904 3.67 22.99 -44.41
C VAL A 904 4.25 24.38 -44.66
N LEU A 905 5.51 24.62 -44.30
CA LEU A 905 6.18 25.91 -44.46
C LEU A 905 6.25 26.32 -45.94
N PRO A 906 6.74 25.48 -46.89
CA PRO A 906 6.64 25.80 -48.32
C PRO A 906 5.21 26.02 -48.82
N GLY A 907 4.24 25.20 -48.35
CA GLY A 907 2.84 25.28 -48.78
C GLY A 907 2.06 26.50 -48.27
N THR A 908 2.54 27.16 -47.21
CA THR A 908 1.90 28.34 -46.59
C THR A 908 2.66 29.66 -46.79
N THR A 909 3.88 29.60 -47.33
CA THR A 909 4.72 30.78 -47.65
C THR A 909 4.88 31.05 -49.15
N ARG A 910 4.69 30.04 -50.01
CA ARG A 910 4.62 30.23 -51.46
C ARG A 910 3.23 30.78 -51.84
N THR A 911 3.18 31.82 -52.66
CA THR A 911 1.93 32.37 -53.21
C THR A 911 1.23 31.30 -54.07
N GLY A 912 0.05 30.88 -53.65
CA GLY A 912 -0.78 29.92 -54.38
C GLY A 912 -1.52 30.55 -55.57
N THR A 913 -2.08 29.69 -56.44
CA THR A 913 -2.91 30.06 -57.59
C THR A 913 -4.23 30.76 -57.22
N SER A 914 -4.60 30.75 -55.95
CA SER A 914 -5.85 31.28 -55.39
C SER A 914 -5.78 32.75 -54.91
N GLY A 915 -4.63 33.42 -55.02
CA GLY A 915 -4.47 34.82 -54.60
C GLY A 915 -4.42 35.07 -53.09
N ALA A 916 -4.34 34.02 -52.27
CA ALA A 916 -4.19 34.13 -50.82
C ALA A 916 -2.80 34.71 -50.43
N SER A 917 -2.77 35.54 -49.40
CA SER A 917 -1.52 36.14 -48.90
C SER A 917 -0.68 35.16 -48.07
N PRO A 918 0.66 35.17 -48.22
CA PRO A 918 1.53 34.22 -47.53
C PRO A 918 1.57 34.44 -46.01
N HIS A 919 1.46 33.35 -45.24
CA HIS A 919 1.29 33.37 -43.78
C HIS A 919 2.64 33.38 -43.02
N TYR A 920 3.51 34.34 -43.32
CA TYR A 920 4.84 34.44 -42.69
C TYR A 920 4.78 34.61 -41.16
N ILE A 921 3.86 35.44 -40.66
CA ILE A 921 3.74 35.72 -39.21
C ILE A 921 3.36 34.46 -38.43
N LEU A 922 2.38 33.69 -38.94
CA LEU A 922 1.92 32.48 -38.26
C LEU A 922 3.00 31.37 -38.28
N ASN A 923 3.76 31.25 -39.37
CA ASN A 923 4.93 30.38 -39.43
C ASN A 923 6.05 30.79 -38.46
N LEU A 924 6.31 32.10 -38.31
CA LEU A 924 7.27 32.61 -37.32
C LEU A 924 6.82 32.32 -35.88
N VAL A 925 5.53 32.54 -35.58
CA VAL A 925 4.93 32.22 -34.27
C VAL A 925 5.07 30.72 -33.97
N PHE A 926 4.74 29.85 -34.93
CA PHE A 926 4.93 28.41 -34.75
C PHE A 926 6.40 28.04 -34.54
N ALA A 927 7.33 28.57 -35.36
CA ALA A 927 8.76 28.31 -35.23
C ALA A 927 9.31 28.69 -33.83
N VAL A 928 8.91 29.85 -33.32
CA VAL A 928 9.28 30.30 -31.96
C VAL A 928 8.70 29.36 -30.90
N LEU A 929 7.41 29.01 -30.98
CA LEU A 929 6.76 28.11 -30.03
C LEU A 929 7.36 26.69 -30.08
N TYR A 930 7.72 26.19 -31.25
CA TYR A 930 8.40 24.91 -31.46
C TYR A 930 9.79 24.91 -30.82
N CYS A 931 10.60 25.94 -31.06
CA CYS A 931 11.93 26.08 -30.46
C CYS A 931 11.86 26.20 -28.93
N LEU A 932 10.93 27.00 -28.39
CA LEU A 932 10.72 27.13 -26.95
C LEU A 932 10.24 25.82 -26.31
N THR A 933 9.29 25.11 -26.95
CA THR A 933 8.83 23.79 -26.50
C THR A 933 9.99 22.80 -26.45
N THR A 934 10.81 22.75 -27.50
CA THR A 934 11.99 21.89 -27.59
C THR A 934 13.00 22.22 -26.47
N PHE A 935 13.30 23.50 -26.25
CA PHE A 935 14.22 23.95 -25.20
C PHE A 935 13.71 23.56 -23.80
N PHE A 936 12.47 23.91 -23.46
CA PHE A 936 11.92 23.64 -22.13
C PHE A 936 11.69 22.15 -21.87
N TYR A 937 11.39 21.36 -22.90
CA TYR A 937 11.36 19.90 -22.83
C TYR A 937 12.74 19.33 -22.46
N ILE A 938 13.79 19.73 -23.19
CA ILE A 938 15.17 19.28 -22.93
C ILE A 938 15.65 19.73 -21.55
N ALA A 939 15.35 20.97 -21.15
CA ALA A 939 15.66 21.49 -19.81
C ALA A 939 14.98 20.65 -18.71
N SER A 940 13.70 20.33 -18.88
CA SER A 940 12.95 19.48 -17.94
C SER A 940 13.52 18.07 -17.83
N MET A 941 14.00 17.49 -18.93
CA MET A 941 14.65 16.17 -18.97
C MET A 941 16.08 16.17 -18.38
N ARG A 942 16.84 17.26 -18.53
CA ARG A 942 18.29 17.30 -18.24
C ARG A 942 18.69 18.02 -16.95
N TYR A 943 17.93 19.00 -16.50
CA TYR A 943 18.30 19.78 -15.31
C TYR A 943 18.06 18.98 -14.04
N ASP A 944 18.93 19.20 -13.05
CA ASP A 944 18.76 18.66 -11.70
C ASP A 944 17.40 19.17 -11.15
N PRO A 945 16.48 18.28 -10.72
CA PRO A 945 15.17 18.68 -10.20
C PRO A 945 15.21 19.45 -8.89
N GLY A 946 16.33 19.44 -8.16
CA GLY A 946 16.45 19.92 -6.79
C GLY A 946 16.89 18.81 -5.85
N PHE A 947 17.86 17.97 -6.22
CA PHE A 947 18.31 16.91 -5.34
C PHE A 947 18.93 17.49 -4.07
N VAL A 948 18.52 16.96 -2.92
CA VAL A 948 19.16 17.30 -1.64
C VAL A 948 20.61 16.80 -1.68
N PRO A 949 21.59 17.60 -1.21
CA PRO A 949 22.98 17.15 -1.04
C PRO A 949 23.05 15.90 -0.16
N LYS A 950 24.06 15.05 -0.39
CA LYS A 950 24.39 13.95 0.53
C LYS A 950 25.31 14.48 1.61
N LEU A 951 25.19 13.93 2.82
CA LEU A 951 26.15 14.16 3.90
C LEU A 951 27.45 13.39 3.63
N ASN A 952 28.58 13.99 3.97
CA ASN A 952 29.92 13.46 3.74
C ASN A 952 30.34 12.56 4.91
N GLY A 953 29.97 11.29 4.82
CA GLY A 953 30.44 10.25 5.75
C GLY A 953 29.61 10.12 7.03
N ILE A 954 30.03 9.18 7.87
CA ILE A 954 29.27 8.65 9.01
C ILE A 954 29.14 9.70 10.14
N ALA A 955 30.12 10.58 10.31
CA ALA A 955 30.12 11.61 11.36
C ALA A 955 29.06 12.69 11.15
N GLU A 956 28.95 13.25 9.93
CA GLU A 956 27.88 14.21 9.60
C GLU A 956 26.48 13.58 9.73
N GLN A 957 26.34 12.32 9.32
CA GLN A 957 25.10 11.54 9.44
C GLN A 957 24.72 11.31 10.90
N ARG A 958 25.69 10.94 11.75
CA ARG A 958 25.49 10.79 13.20
C ARG A 958 25.07 12.12 13.84
N ALA A 959 25.76 13.23 13.56
CA ALA A 959 25.40 14.53 14.10
C ALA A 959 23.94 14.92 13.77
N VAL A 960 23.49 14.64 12.55
CA VAL A 960 22.09 14.85 12.14
C VAL A 960 21.10 13.94 12.89
N ILE A 961 21.47 12.69 13.17
CA ILE A 961 20.65 11.77 13.98
C ILE A 961 20.58 12.28 15.43
N ASP A 962 21.71 12.65 16.02
CA ASP A 962 21.82 13.18 17.38
C ASP A 962 20.99 14.46 17.55
N ASP A 963 21.00 15.37 16.56
CA ASP A 963 20.17 16.58 16.58
C ASP A 963 18.66 16.29 16.44
N LEU A 964 18.28 15.33 15.60
CA LEU A 964 16.89 14.88 15.51
C LEU A 964 16.40 14.18 16.79
N LEU A 965 17.30 13.47 17.49
CA LEU A 965 17.00 12.86 18.79
C LEU A 965 16.81 13.92 19.88
N LYS A 966 17.69 14.94 19.95
CA LYS A 966 17.53 16.11 20.85
C LYS A 966 16.20 16.83 20.61
N GLU A 967 15.80 17.00 19.35
CA GLU A 967 14.53 17.64 18.98
C GLU A 967 13.28 16.76 19.18
N TRP A 968 13.42 15.49 19.55
CA TRP A 968 12.33 14.49 19.59
C TRP A 968 11.63 14.30 18.23
N LYS A 969 12.40 14.37 17.15
CA LYS A 969 11.94 14.28 15.75
C LYS A 969 12.73 13.24 14.95
N TYR A 970 13.34 12.23 15.58
CA TYR A 970 13.97 11.12 14.86
C TYR A 970 12.89 10.11 14.44
N ASP A 971 12.32 10.31 13.25
CA ASP A 971 11.28 9.45 12.66
C ASP A 971 11.39 9.35 11.13
N GLU A 972 10.58 8.51 10.50
CA GLU A 972 10.55 8.32 9.04
C GLU A 972 10.13 9.58 8.23
N ALA A 973 9.51 10.56 8.87
CA ALA A 973 9.07 11.79 8.22
C ALA A 973 10.20 12.84 8.19
N ASN A 974 11.10 12.81 9.17
CA ASN A 974 12.19 13.75 9.41
C ASN A 974 13.60 13.21 9.08
N PHE A 975 13.75 11.89 8.91
CA PHE A 975 15.00 11.24 8.52
C PHE A 975 14.78 10.23 7.39
N CYS A 976 15.58 10.34 6.31
CA CYS A 976 15.55 9.38 5.20
C CYS A 976 16.68 8.36 5.33
N VAL A 977 16.36 7.19 5.89
CA VAL A 977 17.30 6.06 6.05
C VAL A 977 17.93 5.61 4.71
N THR A 978 17.21 5.70 3.59
CA THR A 978 17.77 5.32 2.27
C THR A 978 18.84 6.29 1.78
N CYS A 979 18.78 7.56 2.17
CA CYS A 979 19.76 8.58 1.77
C CYS A 979 20.75 8.95 2.89
N MET A 980 20.50 8.53 4.12
CA MET A 980 21.18 8.98 5.35
C MET A 980 21.26 10.51 5.45
N ILE A 981 20.10 11.16 5.37
CA ILE A 981 19.96 12.63 5.51
C ILE A 981 18.70 12.99 6.31
N ARG A 982 18.73 14.13 7.00
CA ARG A 982 17.52 14.85 7.44
C ARG A 982 16.65 15.12 6.21
N THR A 983 15.36 14.87 6.27
CA THR A 983 14.45 15.22 5.16
C THR A 983 14.07 16.70 5.26
N PRO A 984 14.40 17.53 4.24
CA PRO A 984 13.91 18.90 4.21
C PRO A 984 12.39 18.92 4.05
N LEU A 985 11.80 20.01 4.49
CA LEU A 985 10.37 20.26 4.45
C LEU A 985 9.87 20.23 3.00
N ARG A 986 8.82 19.44 2.73
CA ARG A 986 8.28 19.15 1.39
C ARG A 986 9.23 18.38 0.45
N SER A 987 10.31 17.80 0.97
CA SER A 987 11.15 16.85 0.20
C SER A 987 10.52 15.45 0.15
N LYS A 988 10.99 14.62 -0.78
CA LYS A 988 10.66 13.18 -0.82
C LYS A 988 11.80 12.36 -1.42
N HIS A 989 12.04 11.17 -0.87
CA HIS A 989 12.91 10.18 -1.51
C HIS A 989 12.25 9.60 -2.77
N CYS A 990 12.92 9.75 -3.91
CA CYS A 990 12.49 9.11 -5.16
C CYS A 990 13.28 7.81 -5.39
N ARG A 991 12.62 6.65 -5.25
CA ARG A 991 13.24 5.32 -5.47
C ARG A 991 13.72 5.08 -6.92
N ARG A 992 13.33 5.90 -7.89
CA ARG A 992 13.87 5.84 -9.27
C ARG A 992 15.21 6.56 -9.40
N CYS A 993 15.33 7.72 -8.75
CA CYS A 993 16.56 8.51 -8.73
C CYS A 993 17.52 8.07 -7.60
N GLN A 994 17.04 7.25 -6.64
CA GLN A 994 17.74 6.85 -5.42
C GLN A 994 18.28 8.05 -4.62
N ARG A 995 17.53 9.17 -4.63
CA ARG A 995 17.88 10.45 -4.00
C ARG A 995 16.61 11.15 -3.50
N CYS A 996 16.76 11.95 -2.45
CA CYS A 996 15.75 12.93 -2.04
C CYS A 996 15.73 14.13 -2.98
N VAL A 997 14.54 14.61 -3.32
CA VAL A 997 14.30 15.82 -4.12
C VAL A 997 13.58 16.84 -3.23
N ALA A 998 14.10 18.07 -3.18
CA ALA A 998 13.52 19.21 -2.49
C ALA A 998 12.29 19.75 -3.22
N LYS A 999 11.22 20.08 -2.46
CA LYS A 999 9.91 20.46 -3.00
C LYS A 999 9.44 19.48 -4.09
N HIS A 1000 9.56 18.18 -3.82
CA HIS A 1000 9.28 17.13 -4.80
C HIS A 1000 7.81 17.20 -5.24
N ASP A 1001 7.58 17.46 -6.53
CA ASP A 1001 6.24 17.45 -7.08
C ASP A 1001 5.83 16.02 -7.46
N HIS A 1002 6.40 15.52 -8.56
CA HIS A 1002 6.19 14.16 -9.05
C HIS A 1002 7.41 13.66 -9.84
N HIS A 1003 7.39 12.39 -10.25
CA HIS A 1003 8.31 11.87 -11.26
C HIS A 1003 7.54 11.67 -12.57
N CYS A 1004 7.99 12.30 -13.65
CA CYS A 1004 7.25 12.37 -14.90
C CYS A 1004 7.86 11.41 -15.95
N PRO A 1005 7.14 10.34 -16.37
CA PRO A 1005 7.64 9.42 -17.40
C PRO A 1005 7.91 10.09 -18.75
N TRP A 1006 7.15 11.13 -19.10
CA TRP A 1006 7.28 11.86 -20.39
C TRP A 1006 8.53 12.73 -20.51
N VAL A 1007 9.17 13.11 -19.41
CA VAL A 1007 10.51 13.75 -19.43
C VAL A 1007 11.59 12.86 -18.80
N TYR A 1008 11.24 11.64 -18.38
CA TYR A 1008 12.10 10.69 -17.68
C TYR A 1008 12.92 11.29 -16.51
N ASN A 1009 12.35 12.27 -15.80
CA ASN A 1009 13.00 13.00 -14.72
C ASN A 1009 11.99 13.28 -13.59
N CYS A 1010 12.50 13.61 -12.40
CA CYS A 1010 11.68 14.23 -11.36
C CYS A 1010 11.35 15.67 -11.73
N ILE A 1011 10.20 16.15 -11.27
CA ILE A 1011 9.83 17.57 -11.26
C ILE A 1011 9.91 18.05 -9.81
N GLY A 1012 10.73 19.08 -9.56
CA GLY A 1012 11.00 19.63 -8.24
C GLY A 1012 11.37 21.11 -8.31
N VAL A 1013 11.87 21.66 -7.20
CA VAL A 1013 12.12 23.11 -7.05
C VAL A 1013 12.90 23.75 -8.21
N ASN A 1014 13.90 23.08 -8.79
CA ASN A 1014 14.76 23.69 -9.81
C ASN A 1014 14.13 23.70 -11.21
N ASN A 1015 13.42 22.64 -11.61
CA ASN A 1015 12.94 22.45 -12.98
C ASN A 1015 11.43 22.64 -13.17
N HIS A 1016 10.64 22.86 -12.11
CA HIS A 1016 9.18 23.02 -12.20
C HIS A 1016 8.73 24.18 -13.12
N ARG A 1017 9.43 25.33 -13.13
CA ARG A 1017 9.16 26.44 -14.07
C ARG A 1017 9.37 26.01 -15.52
N HIS A 1018 10.47 25.31 -15.81
CA HIS A 1018 10.78 24.78 -17.14
C HIS A 1018 9.71 23.78 -17.60
N PHE A 1019 9.25 22.88 -16.71
CA PHE A 1019 8.20 21.93 -17.00
C PHE A 1019 6.84 22.61 -17.29
N PHE A 1020 6.50 23.65 -16.54
CA PHE A 1020 5.28 24.43 -16.81
C PHE A 1020 5.37 25.15 -18.16
N LEU A 1021 6.47 25.87 -18.42
CA LEU A 1021 6.66 26.60 -19.68
C LEU A 1021 6.68 25.66 -20.90
N TYR A 1022 7.27 24.47 -20.77
CA TYR A 1022 7.16 23.40 -21.76
C TYR A 1022 5.70 23.09 -22.14
N LEU A 1023 4.82 22.87 -21.15
CA LEU A 1023 3.40 22.55 -21.41
C LEU A 1023 2.63 23.72 -22.03
N VAL A 1024 2.92 24.96 -21.62
CA VAL A 1024 2.29 26.17 -22.17
C VAL A 1024 2.72 26.39 -23.62
N CYS A 1025 4.03 26.35 -23.91
CA CYS A 1025 4.54 26.46 -25.27
C CYS A 1025 4.04 25.33 -26.17
N LEU A 1026 3.94 24.10 -25.66
CA LEU A 1026 3.39 22.94 -26.39
C LEU A 1026 1.91 23.17 -26.74
N THR A 1027 1.10 23.65 -25.79
CA THR A 1027 -0.34 23.92 -26.00
C THR A 1027 -0.54 24.94 -27.11
N PHE A 1028 0.12 26.11 -27.01
CA PHE A 1028 0.02 27.15 -28.04
C PHE A 1028 0.68 26.73 -29.36
N GLY A 1029 1.73 25.91 -29.32
CA GLY A 1029 2.40 25.37 -30.50
C GLY A 1029 1.49 24.47 -31.34
N ILE A 1030 0.73 23.57 -30.71
CA ILE A 1030 -0.24 22.73 -31.43
C ILE A 1030 -1.38 23.60 -32.01
N PHE A 1031 -1.93 24.57 -31.27
CA PHE A 1031 -2.93 25.50 -31.82
C PHE A 1031 -2.40 26.31 -33.02
N ALA A 1032 -1.16 26.78 -32.98
CA ALA A 1032 -0.54 27.48 -34.11
C ALA A 1032 -0.32 26.55 -35.31
N TYR A 1033 0.00 25.27 -35.06
CA TYR A 1033 0.14 24.26 -36.11
C TYR A 1033 -1.20 23.92 -36.78
N ASP A 1034 -2.24 23.63 -36.00
CA ASP A 1034 -3.57 23.31 -36.52
C ASP A 1034 -4.14 24.48 -37.34
N TRP A 1035 -3.80 25.73 -36.97
CA TRP A 1035 -4.14 26.92 -37.74
C TRP A 1035 -3.32 27.07 -39.04
N LEU A 1036 -2.03 26.72 -39.04
CA LEU A 1036 -1.24 26.62 -40.29
C LEU A 1036 -1.81 25.56 -41.22
N LEU A 1037 -2.22 24.40 -40.67
CA LEU A 1037 -2.81 23.31 -41.43
C LEU A 1037 -4.15 23.67 -42.05
N TYR A 1038 -4.98 24.45 -41.36
CA TYR A 1038 -6.22 24.99 -41.93
C TYR A 1038 -5.96 25.75 -43.25
N TYR A 1039 -4.95 26.63 -43.28
CA TYR A 1039 -4.57 27.35 -44.50
C TYR A 1039 -3.88 26.45 -45.54
N TYR A 1040 -3.01 25.53 -45.10
CA TYR A 1040 -2.34 24.56 -45.96
C TYR A 1040 -3.34 23.70 -46.74
N PHE A 1041 -4.27 23.02 -46.04
CA PHE A 1041 -5.31 22.22 -46.68
C PHE A 1041 -6.31 23.08 -47.47
N GLY A 1042 -6.59 24.31 -47.03
CA GLY A 1042 -7.38 25.27 -47.81
C GLY A 1042 -6.81 25.56 -49.20
N ASN A 1043 -5.47 25.52 -49.35
CA ASN A 1043 -4.80 25.70 -50.64
C ASN A 1043 -4.74 24.42 -51.48
N ILE A 1044 -4.45 23.25 -50.88
CA ILE A 1044 -4.19 22.01 -51.65
C ILE A 1044 -5.40 21.11 -51.89
N SER A 1045 -6.47 21.24 -51.09
CA SER A 1045 -7.63 20.33 -51.18
C SER A 1045 -8.66 20.72 -52.24
N ALA A 1046 -8.56 21.91 -52.83
CA ALA A 1046 -9.49 22.40 -53.86
C ALA A 1046 -9.57 21.43 -55.06
N ASP A 1047 -8.40 21.03 -55.57
CA ASP A 1047 -8.22 20.19 -56.77
C ASP A 1047 -8.28 18.67 -56.48
N ALA A 1048 -8.46 18.28 -55.22
CA ALA A 1048 -8.47 16.87 -54.81
C ALA A 1048 -9.82 16.18 -55.06
N SER A 1049 -9.76 14.85 -55.28
CA SER A 1049 -10.94 13.99 -55.42
C SER A 1049 -11.76 13.94 -54.13
N ASP A 1050 -13.08 14.00 -54.27
CA ASP A 1050 -14.07 13.87 -53.19
C ASP A 1050 -14.46 12.42 -52.89
N GLN A 1051 -13.96 11.45 -53.66
CA GLN A 1051 -14.29 10.03 -53.51
C GLN A 1051 -13.51 9.36 -52.35
N CYS A 1052 -14.24 8.86 -51.35
CA CYS A 1052 -13.76 7.81 -50.44
C CYS A 1052 -14.88 6.82 -50.09
N THR A 1053 -14.50 5.71 -49.46
CA THR A 1053 -15.41 4.66 -48.97
C THR A 1053 -16.01 4.91 -47.58
N LEU A 1054 -15.45 5.82 -46.76
CA LEU A 1054 -15.78 5.92 -45.32
C LEU A 1054 -16.07 7.34 -44.81
N PHE A 1055 -15.69 8.39 -45.55
CA PHE A 1055 -15.71 9.77 -45.06
C PHE A 1055 -16.52 10.67 -46.00
N GLY A 1056 -17.01 11.80 -45.47
CA GLY A 1056 -17.72 12.82 -46.27
C GLY A 1056 -16.77 13.64 -47.14
N ALA A 1057 -17.30 14.19 -48.24
CA ALA A 1057 -16.55 14.87 -49.32
C ALA A 1057 -15.48 15.87 -48.85
N GLY A 1058 -15.75 16.68 -47.84
CA GLY A 1058 -14.78 17.65 -47.30
C GLY A 1058 -13.53 16.99 -46.70
N LEU A 1059 -13.72 15.97 -45.86
CA LEU A 1059 -12.60 15.22 -45.27
C LEU A 1059 -11.91 14.34 -46.32
N CYS A 1060 -12.64 13.86 -47.33
CA CYS A 1060 -12.08 13.13 -48.47
C CYS A 1060 -11.09 13.96 -49.27
N LYS A 1061 -11.44 15.21 -49.61
CA LYS A 1061 -10.53 16.10 -50.33
C LYS A 1061 -9.23 16.34 -49.58
N MET A 1062 -9.29 16.53 -48.25
CA MET A 1062 -8.10 16.69 -47.41
C MET A 1062 -7.25 15.40 -47.34
N LEU A 1063 -7.90 14.25 -47.15
CA LEU A 1063 -7.22 12.94 -47.08
C LEU A 1063 -6.55 12.55 -48.40
N ASN A 1064 -7.23 12.81 -49.53
CA ASN A 1064 -6.72 12.53 -50.87
C ASN A 1064 -5.63 13.53 -51.31
N SER A 1065 -5.56 14.73 -50.72
CA SER A 1065 -4.49 15.70 -51.00
C SER A 1065 -3.20 15.40 -50.21
N ASP A 1066 -3.30 15.20 -48.90
CA ASP A 1066 -2.15 14.84 -48.05
C ASP A 1066 -2.58 14.07 -46.79
N ALA A 1067 -2.61 12.74 -46.90
CA ALA A 1067 -2.95 11.86 -45.80
C ALA A 1067 -1.92 11.84 -44.67
N TYR A 1068 -0.62 12.09 -44.93
CA TYR A 1068 0.40 11.99 -43.90
C TYR A 1068 0.32 13.16 -42.92
N THR A 1069 0.32 14.38 -43.47
CA THR A 1069 0.16 15.63 -42.70
C THR A 1069 -1.15 15.60 -41.91
N LEU A 1070 -2.26 15.14 -42.52
CA LEU A 1070 -3.57 15.08 -41.85
C LEU A 1070 -3.60 14.09 -40.68
N ILE A 1071 -2.97 12.92 -40.81
CA ILE A 1071 -2.94 11.90 -39.74
C ILE A 1071 -1.97 12.31 -38.63
N LEU A 1072 -0.85 12.94 -38.97
CA LEU A 1072 0.06 13.55 -38.00
C LEU A 1072 -0.64 14.67 -37.19
N ALA A 1073 -1.44 15.51 -37.86
CA ALA A 1073 -2.27 16.52 -37.22
C ALA A 1073 -3.23 15.88 -36.20
N VAL A 1074 -4.03 14.90 -36.62
CA VAL A 1074 -4.95 14.17 -35.72
C VAL A 1074 -4.21 13.55 -34.53
N TRP A 1075 -3.03 12.95 -34.75
CA TRP A 1075 -2.20 12.41 -33.66
C TRP A 1075 -1.79 13.46 -32.62
N ILE A 1076 -1.45 14.68 -33.04
CA ILE A 1076 -1.03 15.74 -32.10
C ILE A 1076 -2.20 16.49 -31.47
N SER A 1077 -3.29 16.76 -32.21
CA SER A 1077 -4.47 17.43 -31.65
C SER A 1077 -5.16 16.56 -30.60
N LEU A 1078 -5.07 15.22 -30.70
CA LEU A 1078 -5.49 14.30 -29.63
C LEU A 1078 -4.70 14.50 -28.32
N GLN A 1079 -3.46 15.00 -28.37
CA GLN A 1079 -2.67 15.30 -27.17
C GLN A 1079 -3.17 16.56 -26.44
N LEU A 1080 -3.82 17.51 -27.12
CA LEU A 1080 -4.33 18.75 -26.50
C LEU A 1080 -5.30 18.46 -25.35
N ILE A 1081 -6.11 17.40 -25.45
CA ILE A 1081 -7.04 16.95 -24.39
C ILE A 1081 -6.28 16.77 -23.06
N TRP A 1082 -5.10 16.16 -23.12
CA TRP A 1082 -4.27 15.84 -21.96
C TRP A 1082 -3.39 16.99 -21.51
N VAL A 1083 -2.78 17.71 -22.47
CA VAL A 1083 -1.85 18.81 -22.17
C VAL A 1083 -2.60 19.99 -21.56
N THR A 1084 -3.80 20.34 -22.07
CA THR A 1084 -4.63 21.41 -21.48
C THR A 1084 -5.07 21.07 -20.05
N MET A 1085 -5.49 19.83 -19.82
CA MET A 1085 -5.81 19.28 -18.49
C MET A 1085 -4.60 19.38 -17.54
N LEU A 1086 -3.40 19.07 -18.03
CA LEU A 1086 -2.17 19.17 -17.25
C LEU A 1086 -1.78 20.62 -16.95
N VAL A 1087 -1.84 21.55 -17.92
CA VAL A 1087 -1.61 22.99 -17.70
C VAL A 1087 -2.54 23.53 -16.61
N PHE A 1088 -3.83 23.17 -16.64
CA PHE A 1088 -4.80 23.59 -15.63
C PHE A 1088 -4.48 23.04 -14.23
N THR A 1089 -4.10 21.76 -14.10
CA THR A 1089 -3.69 21.20 -12.79
C THR A 1089 -2.44 21.85 -12.25
N GLN A 1090 -1.41 22.08 -13.09
CA GLN A 1090 -0.19 22.76 -12.67
C GLN A 1090 -0.48 24.20 -12.23
N PHE A 1091 -1.34 24.93 -12.95
CA PHE A 1091 -1.80 26.26 -12.54
C PHE A 1091 -2.50 26.24 -11.18
N PHE A 1092 -3.38 25.27 -10.95
CA PHE A 1092 -4.10 25.13 -9.69
C PHE A 1092 -3.19 24.75 -8.50
N GLN A 1093 -2.20 23.89 -8.73
CA GLN A 1093 -1.20 23.51 -7.75
C GLN A 1093 -0.30 24.70 -7.36
N VAL A 1094 0.20 25.43 -8.36
CA VAL A 1094 1.00 26.66 -8.16
C VAL A 1094 0.19 27.73 -7.41
N SER A 1095 -1.02 28.05 -7.86
CA SER A 1095 -1.88 29.06 -7.21
C SER A 1095 -2.29 28.70 -5.78
N ARG A 1096 -2.28 27.42 -5.39
CA ARG A 1096 -2.49 26.99 -4.00
C ARG A 1096 -1.22 26.75 -3.19
N ALA A 1097 -0.04 26.91 -3.81
CA ALA A 1097 1.27 26.57 -3.27
C ALA A 1097 1.37 25.13 -2.75
N MET A 1098 0.74 24.17 -3.44
CA MET A 1098 0.74 22.74 -3.09
C MET A 1098 1.52 21.95 -4.14
N THR A 1099 2.20 20.87 -3.74
CA THR A 1099 2.73 19.89 -4.70
C THR A 1099 1.66 18.87 -5.07
N THR A 1100 1.83 18.23 -6.22
CA THR A 1100 1.18 16.98 -6.62
C THR A 1100 1.15 15.97 -5.47
N TYR A 1101 2.30 15.71 -4.84
CA TYR A 1101 2.40 14.77 -3.73
C TYR A 1101 1.50 15.15 -2.55
N GLU A 1102 1.54 16.42 -2.11
CA GLU A 1102 0.69 16.91 -1.02
C GLU A 1102 -0.80 16.81 -1.35
N ASN A 1103 -1.19 17.09 -2.60
CA ASN A 1103 -2.59 17.11 -3.04
C ASN A 1103 -3.20 15.71 -3.29
N MET A 1104 -2.37 14.67 -3.40
CA MET A 1104 -2.80 13.31 -3.76
C MET A 1104 -2.38 12.21 -2.77
N THR A 1105 -1.84 12.57 -1.61
CA THR A 1105 -1.64 11.60 -0.53
C THR A 1105 -2.97 10.94 -0.13
N GLY A 1106 -2.98 9.60 -0.05
CA GLY A 1106 -4.18 8.83 0.29
C GLY A 1106 -5.13 8.50 -0.87
N ILE A 1107 -4.75 8.69 -2.13
CA ILE A 1107 -5.52 8.26 -3.31
C ILE A 1107 -4.89 7.01 -3.94
N HIS A 1108 -5.60 5.88 -3.97
CA HIS A 1108 -5.15 4.64 -4.63
C HIS A 1108 -5.66 4.58 -6.08
N ILE A 1109 -4.74 4.58 -7.06
CA ILE A 1109 -5.06 4.50 -8.50
C ILE A 1109 -4.38 3.26 -9.10
N SER A 1110 -5.11 2.54 -9.97
CA SER A 1110 -4.63 1.32 -10.64
C SER A 1110 -3.37 1.59 -11.50
N PRO A 1111 -2.37 0.69 -11.54
CA PRO A 1111 -1.15 0.87 -12.35
C PRO A 1111 -1.40 1.11 -13.83
N ALA A 1112 -2.45 0.51 -14.41
CA ALA A 1112 -2.78 0.66 -15.83
C ALA A 1112 -3.33 2.07 -16.15
N VAL A 1113 -4.16 2.62 -15.26
CA VAL A 1113 -4.65 4.00 -15.36
C VAL A 1113 -3.48 4.97 -15.15
N THR A 1114 -2.63 4.74 -14.16
CA THR A 1114 -1.43 5.55 -13.89
C THR A 1114 -0.44 5.63 -15.07
N ALA A 1115 -0.38 4.61 -15.92
CA ALA A 1115 0.45 4.60 -17.13
C ALA A 1115 -0.15 5.38 -18.32
N LEU A 1116 -1.49 5.46 -18.41
CA LEU A 1116 -2.22 6.17 -19.47
C LEU A 1116 -2.51 7.63 -19.09
N THR A 1117 -2.84 7.89 -17.83
CA THR A 1117 -3.33 9.17 -17.31
C THR A 1117 -2.27 9.87 -16.46
N SER A 1118 -1.01 9.91 -16.92
CA SER A 1118 0.13 10.38 -16.12
C SER A 1118 0.19 11.92 -15.95
N THR A 1119 -0.93 12.50 -15.54
CA THR A 1119 -1.10 13.89 -15.13
C THR A 1119 -0.83 13.97 -13.64
N GLY A 1120 0.45 14.07 -13.27
CA GLY A 1120 0.90 14.32 -11.91
C GLY A 1120 0.21 13.46 -10.84
N THR A 1121 0.36 12.14 -10.89
CA THR A 1121 -0.01 11.27 -9.75
C THR A 1121 1.25 10.86 -8.99
N PRO A 1122 1.29 10.97 -7.65
CA PRO A 1122 2.42 10.50 -6.88
C PRO A 1122 2.38 8.97 -6.85
N LEU A 1123 3.35 8.34 -7.50
CA LEU A 1123 3.62 6.92 -7.31
C LEU A 1123 3.92 6.68 -5.81
N ASP A 1124 3.03 5.97 -5.11
CA ASP A 1124 3.26 5.50 -3.75
C ASP A 1124 4.28 4.35 -3.80
N PRO A 1125 5.50 4.52 -3.24
CA PRO A 1125 6.51 3.48 -3.28
C PRO A 1125 6.22 2.31 -2.31
N ASN A 1126 5.43 2.53 -1.25
CA ASN A 1126 5.22 1.49 -0.22
C ASN A 1126 4.28 0.38 -0.68
N LEU A 1127 3.47 0.61 -1.72
CA LEU A 1127 2.67 -0.44 -2.37
C LEU A 1127 3.50 -1.40 -3.26
N ALA A 1128 4.75 -1.06 -3.59
CA ALA A 1128 5.52 -1.78 -4.60
C ALA A 1128 6.31 -3.01 -4.09
N SER A 1129 6.33 -3.27 -2.78
CA SER A 1129 7.03 -4.44 -2.19
C SER A 1129 6.13 -5.63 -1.86
N LEU A 1130 4.85 -5.60 -2.25
CA LEU A 1130 3.90 -6.72 -2.08
C LEU A 1130 3.49 -7.41 -3.40
N ALA A 1131 3.97 -6.92 -4.54
CA ALA A 1131 3.62 -7.49 -5.84
C ALA A 1131 4.48 -8.74 -6.16
N ALA A 1132 4.13 -9.90 -5.59
CA ALA A 1132 4.50 -11.22 -6.12
C ALA A 1132 3.84 -11.44 -7.50
N PRO A 1133 4.44 -12.18 -8.46
CA PRO A 1133 3.85 -12.44 -9.77
C PRO A 1133 3.18 -13.82 -9.70
N GLY A 1134 2.11 -13.92 -8.91
CA GLY A 1134 1.19 -15.04 -8.97
C GLY A 1134 0.23 -14.80 -10.12
N ASP A 1135 0.57 -15.27 -11.32
CA ASP A 1135 -0.29 -15.14 -12.49
C ASP A 1135 -1.45 -16.15 -12.44
N THR A 1136 -2.53 -15.78 -11.74
CA THR A 1136 -3.90 -16.03 -12.21
C THR A 1136 -4.66 -14.71 -12.22
N PRO A 1137 -5.40 -14.37 -13.29
CA PRO A 1137 -5.95 -13.03 -13.48
C PRO A 1137 -7.18 -12.81 -12.60
N SER A 1138 -6.95 -12.39 -11.35
CA SER A 1138 -8.00 -11.89 -10.46
C SER A 1138 -8.89 -10.90 -11.22
N ALA A 1139 -10.16 -11.30 -11.40
CA ALA A 1139 -11.13 -10.57 -12.19
C ALA A 1139 -11.61 -9.33 -11.44
N ALA A 1140 -10.73 -8.32 -11.34
CA ALA A 1140 -11.00 -7.01 -10.77
C ALA A 1140 -12.31 -6.48 -11.38
N ASN A 1141 -13.34 -6.44 -10.56
CA ASN A 1141 -14.71 -6.34 -11.03
C ASN A 1141 -14.85 -5.05 -11.85
N LYS A 1142 -15.06 -5.19 -13.17
CA LYS A 1142 -15.25 -4.05 -14.06
C LYS A 1142 -16.54 -3.38 -13.65
N HIS A 1143 -16.44 -2.38 -12.77
CA HIS A 1143 -17.47 -1.37 -12.61
C HIS A 1143 -17.76 -0.81 -14.00
N ARG A 1144 -18.85 -1.28 -14.62
CA ARG A 1144 -19.58 -0.56 -15.66
C ARG A 1144 -20.18 0.68 -15.02
N GLY A 1145 -19.33 1.63 -14.62
CA GLY A 1145 -19.68 3.02 -14.79
C GLY A 1145 -20.08 3.16 -16.25
N GLY A 1146 -21.30 3.63 -16.52
CA GLY A 1146 -21.82 3.73 -17.89
C GLY A 1146 -20.79 4.39 -18.78
N MET A 1147 -20.69 3.95 -20.05
CA MET A 1147 -19.57 4.18 -20.98
C MET A 1147 -18.75 5.46 -20.72
N LEU A 1148 -19.42 6.62 -20.62
CA LEU A 1148 -18.86 7.93 -20.26
C LEU A 1148 -17.98 7.97 -18.98
N LYS A 1149 -18.32 7.27 -17.89
CA LYS A 1149 -17.49 7.21 -16.67
C LYS A 1149 -16.28 6.29 -16.83
N GLN A 1150 -16.41 5.20 -17.60
CA GLN A 1150 -15.25 4.37 -17.95
C GLN A 1150 -14.29 5.14 -18.86
N TRP A 1151 -14.81 5.92 -19.81
CA TRP A 1151 -14.02 6.90 -20.57
C TRP A 1151 -13.47 8.02 -19.69
N SER A 1152 -14.24 8.60 -18.75
CA SER A 1152 -13.76 9.63 -17.79
C SER A 1152 -12.53 9.15 -17.01
N ARG A 1153 -12.57 7.90 -16.52
CA ARG A 1153 -11.45 7.27 -15.81
C ARG A 1153 -10.28 6.91 -16.74
N LEU A 1154 -10.54 6.47 -17.97
CA LEU A 1154 -9.52 6.18 -18.99
C LEU A 1154 -8.85 7.45 -19.52
N LEU A 1155 -9.60 8.55 -19.60
CA LEU A 1155 -9.21 9.90 -20.03
C LEU A 1155 -8.67 10.76 -18.86
N GLY A 1156 -8.45 10.19 -17.69
CA GLY A 1156 -7.84 10.88 -16.53
C GLY A 1156 -8.68 12.01 -15.92
N VAL A 1157 -9.92 12.19 -16.37
CA VAL A 1157 -10.84 13.25 -15.91
C VAL A 1157 -11.23 13.05 -14.43
N ASP A 1158 -11.31 11.80 -13.96
CA ASP A 1158 -11.56 11.49 -12.55
C ASP A 1158 -10.41 12.02 -11.64
N PRO A 1159 -9.12 11.62 -11.82
CA PRO A 1159 -7.97 12.23 -11.14
C PRO A 1159 -7.87 13.76 -11.27
N PHE A 1160 -8.24 14.31 -12.42
CA PHE A 1160 -8.26 15.76 -12.67
C PHE A 1160 -9.26 16.48 -11.76
N ILE A 1161 -10.51 16.02 -11.72
CA ILE A 1161 -11.55 16.59 -10.86
C ILE A 1161 -11.16 16.45 -9.37
N GLU A 1162 -10.56 15.34 -8.95
CA GLU A 1162 -10.07 15.16 -7.58
C GLU A 1162 -8.92 16.13 -7.24
N THR A 1163 -8.00 16.34 -8.18
CA THR A 1163 -6.89 17.29 -8.06
C THR A 1163 -7.39 18.73 -7.88
N ILE A 1164 -8.39 19.14 -8.66
CA ILE A 1164 -8.99 20.49 -8.62
C ILE A 1164 -9.86 20.68 -7.37
N THR A 1165 -10.69 19.69 -7.02
CA THR A 1165 -11.52 19.77 -5.82
C THR A 1165 -10.69 19.71 -4.53
N GLY A 1166 -9.39 19.35 -4.62
CA GLY A 1166 -8.47 19.27 -3.48
C GLY A 1166 -8.93 18.25 -2.45
N ARG A 1167 -9.53 17.14 -2.92
CA ARG A 1167 -10.14 16.11 -2.07
C ARG A 1167 -9.14 15.06 -1.57
N GLY A 1168 -7.95 14.94 -2.18
CA GLY A 1168 -6.85 14.14 -1.64
C GLY A 1168 -6.35 14.68 -0.30
N ALA A 1169 -6.19 13.79 0.68
CA ALA A 1169 -5.79 13.99 2.09
C ALA A 1169 -6.58 15.00 2.96
N ALA A 1170 -6.99 16.16 2.44
CA ALA A 1170 -7.43 17.31 3.25
C ALA A 1170 -8.94 17.37 3.52
N ALA A 1171 -9.76 16.54 2.88
CA ALA A 1171 -11.23 16.64 2.87
C ALA A 1171 -11.97 15.56 3.69
N GLY A 1172 -11.30 14.90 4.65
CA GLY A 1172 -12.02 14.19 5.71
C GLY A 1172 -12.80 15.20 6.56
N LYS A 1173 -14.14 15.12 6.56
CA LYS A 1173 -15.05 16.18 7.06
C LYS A 1173 -14.80 16.67 8.51
N ASN A 1174 -14.08 15.91 9.34
CA ASN A 1174 -13.80 16.22 10.75
C ASN A 1174 -12.35 16.66 11.07
N LYS A 1175 -11.47 16.90 10.09
CA LYS A 1175 -10.20 17.60 10.37
C LYS A 1175 -10.38 19.11 10.21
N ARG A 1176 -10.35 19.85 11.32
CA ARG A 1176 -10.22 21.32 11.40
C ARG A 1176 -9.18 21.76 10.36
N LYS A 1177 -9.61 22.46 9.30
CA LYS A 1177 -8.78 22.75 8.11
C LYS A 1177 -7.45 23.37 8.53
N LYS A 1178 -6.36 22.59 8.54
CA LYS A 1178 -5.01 23.12 8.72
C LYS A 1178 -4.73 24.00 7.50
N LYS A 1179 -4.71 25.32 7.71
CA LYS A 1179 -4.42 26.31 6.66
C LYS A 1179 -3.04 25.98 6.08
N ASN A 1180 -2.91 25.86 4.76
CA ASN A 1180 -1.62 25.56 4.11
C ASN A 1180 -0.60 26.65 4.52
N PRO A 1181 0.46 26.33 5.28
CA PRO A 1181 1.40 27.34 5.79
C PRO A 1181 2.26 27.97 4.69
N TYR A 1182 2.33 27.35 3.51
CA TYR A 1182 3.04 27.86 2.34
C TYR A 1182 2.16 28.71 1.42
N SER A 1183 0.84 28.77 1.65
CA SER A 1183 -0.08 29.52 0.78
C SER A 1183 -0.38 30.90 1.35
N ARG A 1184 -0.02 31.94 0.60
CA ARG A 1184 -0.33 33.35 0.89
C ARG A 1184 -1.42 33.93 -0.02
N GLY A 1185 -2.21 33.06 -0.64
CA GLY A 1185 -3.29 33.40 -1.57
C GLY A 1185 -2.86 33.28 -3.04
N CYS A 1186 -3.84 33.09 -3.93
CA CYS A 1186 -3.65 32.78 -5.35
C CYS A 1186 -2.60 33.68 -6.04
N LEU A 1187 -2.83 35.00 -6.00
CA LEU A 1187 -1.96 36.00 -6.62
C LEU A 1187 -0.52 35.99 -6.05
N SER A 1188 -0.37 35.86 -4.72
CA SER A 1188 0.95 35.81 -4.08
C SER A 1188 1.72 34.55 -4.49
N ASN A 1189 1.06 33.40 -4.45
CA ASN A 1189 1.69 32.12 -4.79
C ASN A 1189 2.10 32.07 -6.27
N CYS A 1190 1.27 32.61 -7.17
CA CYS A 1190 1.62 32.78 -8.58
C CYS A 1190 2.77 33.77 -8.77
N LYS A 1191 2.79 34.90 -8.06
CA LYS A 1191 3.88 35.88 -8.11
C LYS A 1191 5.22 35.26 -7.67
N ASP A 1192 5.22 34.52 -6.56
CA ASP A 1192 6.39 33.81 -6.02
C ASP A 1192 6.94 32.76 -7.01
N PHE A 1193 6.08 32.12 -7.82
CA PHE A 1193 6.49 31.13 -8.81
C PHE A 1193 6.97 31.75 -10.13
N TRP A 1194 6.27 32.78 -10.62
CA TRP A 1194 6.51 33.34 -11.96
C TRP A 1194 7.56 34.45 -11.99
N CYS A 1195 7.49 35.43 -11.10
CA CYS A 1195 8.48 36.53 -11.03
C CYS A 1195 9.57 36.25 -9.97
N ASP A 1196 9.97 34.99 -9.87
CA ASP A 1196 11.17 34.54 -9.18
C ASP A 1196 12.43 34.96 -9.98
N PRO A 1197 13.48 35.51 -9.34
CA PRO A 1197 14.65 36.06 -10.02
C PRO A 1197 15.56 35.00 -10.67
N ALA A 1198 15.33 33.71 -10.47
CA ALA A 1198 16.09 32.66 -11.16
C ALA A 1198 15.91 32.74 -12.69
N PRO A 1199 16.96 32.45 -13.49
CA PRO A 1199 16.89 32.52 -14.95
C PRO A 1199 15.88 31.52 -15.52
N ILE A 1200 15.16 31.94 -16.57
CA ILE A 1200 14.25 31.07 -17.35
C ILE A 1200 15.02 30.30 -18.43
N PHE A 1201 16.10 30.89 -18.96
CA PHE A 1201 16.99 30.29 -19.94
C PHE A 1201 18.33 29.94 -19.30
N GLY A 1202 18.32 29.02 -18.33
CA GLY A 1202 19.53 28.62 -17.61
C GLY A 1202 19.24 27.69 -16.43
N GLN A 1203 20.31 27.24 -15.78
CA GLN A 1203 20.19 26.42 -14.57
C GLN A 1203 19.96 27.29 -13.33
N ARG A 1204 19.21 26.74 -12.37
CA ARG A 1204 18.91 27.35 -11.08
C ARG A 1204 19.94 26.92 -10.04
N GLU A 1205 20.30 27.83 -9.13
CA GLU A 1205 21.01 27.49 -7.89
C GLU A 1205 20.19 26.48 -7.07
N ASN A 1206 20.80 25.34 -6.74
CA ASN A 1206 20.09 24.17 -6.23
C ASN A 1206 19.27 24.48 -4.97
N GLY A 1207 18.01 24.03 -4.94
CA GLY A 1207 17.15 24.15 -3.77
C GLY A 1207 16.47 25.52 -3.60
N THR A 1208 17.02 26.57 -4.18
CA THR A 1208 16.56 27.94 -3.93
C THR A 1208 15.27 28.29 -4.70
N ALA A 1209 14.30 28.91 -4.03
CA ALA A 1209 13.13 29.53 -4.66
C ALA A 1209 12.49 30.58 -3.74
N VAL A 1210 11.71 31.49 -4.33
CA VAL A 1210 10.93 32.47 -3.58
C VAL A 1210 9.73 31.81 -2.88
N LEU A 1211 9.50 32.18 -1.63
CA LEU A 1211 8.31 31.86 -0.84
C LEU A 1211 7.84 33.10 -0.07
N GLY A 1212 6.75 33.69 -0.53
CA GLY A 1212 6.16 34.90 0.03
C GLY A 1212 7.09 36.10 -0.03
N GLY A 1213 7.71 36.34 -1.19
CA GLY A 1213 8.62 37.44 -1.46
C GLY A 1213 10.06 37.30 -0.94
N ALA A 1214 10.40 36.23 -0.21
CA ALA A 1214 11.75 35.96 0.27
C ALA A 1214 12.37 34.75 -0.44
N LYS A 1215 13.67 34.80 -0.78
CA LYS A 1215 14.44 33.64 -1.27
C LYS A 1215 14.61 32.64 -0.12
N VAL A 1216 14.30 31.37 -0.33
CA VAL A 1216 14.48 30.29 0.66
C VAL A 1216 15.06 29.05 -0.01
N ASP A 1217 15.92 28.34 0.71
CA ASP A 1217 16.48 27.06 0.26
C ASP A 1217 15.63 25.87 0.75
N TYR A 1218 14.95 25.20 -0.19
CA TYR A 1218 14.17 23.99 0.07
C TYR A 1218 15.02 22.72 0.30
N THR A 1219 16.34 22.77 0.11
CA THR A 1219 17.25 21.65 0.46
C THR A 1219 17.74 21.69 1.90
N ALA A 1220 17.60 22.82 2.60
CA ALA A 1220 17.90 22.97 4.04
C ALA A 1220 16.69 23.36 4.90
N MET A 1221 15.59 23.85 4.31
CA MET A 1221 14.38 24.27 5.04
C MET A 1221 13.83 23.13 5.91
N TYR A 1222 13.79 23.32 7.23
CA TYR A 1222 13.19 22.37 8.17
C TYR A 1222 11.85 22.86 8.76
N GLU A 1223 11.74 24.18 9.01
CA GLU A 1223 10.49 24.82 9.43
C GLU A 1223 9.96 25.80 8.38
N SER A 1224 8.66 26.08 8.40
CA SER A 1224 8.09 27.06 7.48
C SER A 1224 8.54 28.48 7.85
N PRO A 1225 8.88 29.37 6.90
CA PRO A 1225 9.31 30.74 7.21
C PRO A 1225 8.27 31.58 7.98
N THR A 1226 7.00 31.23 7.88
CA THR A 1226 5.92 31.84 8.68
C THR A 1226 6.05 31.48 10.17
N LEU A 1227 6.46 30.25 10.48
CA LEU A 1227 6.71 29.79 11.85
C LEU A 1227 8.04 30.33 12.37
N MET A 1228 9.11 30.32 11.56
CA MET A 1228 10.40 30.95 11.89
C MET A 1228 10.29 32.44 12.24
N ARG A 1229 9.38 33.18 11.58
CA ARG A 1229 9.12 34.60 11.93
C ARG A 1229 8.31 34.77 13.22
N LEU A 1230 7.48 33.79 13.59
CA LEU A 1230 6.73 33.80 14.85
C LEU A 1230 7.62 33.39 16.03
N THR A 1231 8.51 32.41 15.85
CA THR A 1231 9.51 32.00 16.85
C THR A 1231 10.67 32.99 16.96
N GLY A 1232 11.05 33.65 15.85
CA GLY A 1232 12.06 34.71 15.80
C GLY A 1232 11.73 35.98 16.60
N MET A 1233 10.53 36.08 17.18
CA MET A 1233 10.17 37.11 18.16
C MET A 1233 10.47 36.69 19.62
N ARG A 1234 11.00 35.47 19.84
CA ARG A 1234 11.41 34.94 21.16
C ARG A 1234 12.82 34.33 21.21
N THR A 1235 13.49 34.07 20.09
CA THR A 1235 14.90 33.64 20.07
C THR A 1235 15.73 34.44 19.07
N ARG A 1236 16.27 35.58 19.53
CA ARG A 1236 17.43 36.21 18.89
C ARG A 1236 18.70 35.51 19.40
N GLY A 1237 19.04 34.38 18.81
CA GLY A 1237 20.27 33.63 19.12
C GLY A 1237 20.22 32.20 18.59
N GLY A 1238 21.27 31.78 17.89
CA GLY A 1238 21.48 30.39 17.47
C GLY A 1238 20.98 30.03 16.06
N TYR A 1239 21.66 30.54 15.03
CA TYR A 1239 21.99 29.82 13.78
C TYR A 1239 23.01 30.65 12.97
N GLU A 1240 24.13 30.99 13.59
CA GLU A 1240 25.38 31.31 12.89
C GLU A 1240 26.38 30.20 13.18
N ALA A 1241 27.01 29.67 12.14
CA ALA A 1241 28.08 28.70 12.27
C ALA A 1241 29.38 29.44 12.64
N VAL A 1242 29.79 29.30 13.89
CA VAL A 1242 31.16 29.54 14.37
C VAL A 1242 31.45 28.28 15.20
N GLY A 1243 32.40 27.44 14.84
CA GLY A 1243 33.78 27.78 14.54
C GLY A 1243 34.59 27.28 15.73
N THR A 1244 35.49 26.34 15.47
CA THR A 1244 36.35 25.69 16.48
C THR A 1244 37.08 26.70 17.35
N GLU A 1245 37.03 26.53 18.67
CA GLU A 1245 38.18 26.75 19.55
C GLU A 1245 38.02 25.96 20.85
N GLU A 1246 39.16 25.71 21.52
CA GLU A 1246 39.35 24.68 22.54
C GLU A 1246 38.97 25.15 23.96
N VAL A 1247 38.46 24.24 24.79
CA VAL A 1247 39.03 23.76 26.08
C VAL A 1247 38.11 22.69 26.66
#